data_AF-A0A0C9W1D8-F1
#
_entry.id   AF-A0A0C9W1D8-F1
#
_cell.length_a   1.000
_cell.length_b   1.000
_cell.length_c   1.000
_cell.angle_alpha   90.00
_cell.angle_beta   90.00
_cell.angle_gamma   90.00
#
_symmetry.space_group_name_H-M   'P 1'
#
loop_
_entity.id
_entity.type
_entity.pdbx_description
1 polymer ?
#
loop_
_entity_poly.entity_id
_entity_poly.type
_entity_poly.pdbx_seq_one_letter_code
_entity_poly.pdbx_strand_id
1 'polypeptide(L)'
;MFPASQPPSNCPETFTCVCLKYGRGQPHEVSSSTWNRHLQLAETEDEKNRIRSARSLGPRTGASHNQPDQHAESSSAGASASGASAEPILPAYNRRVSVLKSLKKRAREGMDALCSRGRRKRARNRRSPSPGSDNPEPDEDGRNPSPYPPGSSPPRDNIYEQDRNPSPRPRSSPPQNSPEPDRPLPPPSPPPPPPSPSPPPPPPTPPPTPPPPPPPSPPGNNDDDFEIEIPRRVPPNIDVEALAASAVLPKMKETMEYIMDIRNASLEDSVSRLDDDAIYRIRNPPQGPVVINKPSIRHSISTYLALEHASQQAYEKIGRSEEINYPQRDKMLSIRNVEHIIAQYTGVEKIEHDMCPNTCLAYTGPFAHHEACSTCGLSRWDEAKRTASNGRVKVAARKFITIPIGPQIQARMRSPESAREMRYLYERTLQVVEEMRRTGKISELDDVVMGWDYLGAFLNGDIKKNDTVLTVSLDGAQLYGSKESDCWIYIWIIINLSPDKRYKKVHVCPGGFIPGPNKPGNVDSFLFPGMHHVAALQNEGLQIWDADEDVVYRSDIYLLFVTADGPGLVYWDGGRRKTNKSNYYPALLRPRDRACVGSNFPDVDVFNLPPGGSEDYADNLRMLVASPSKRQYDVNKTYTGITKPPLILGLKPARSLGVPFTMTTDIMHIMGNIGDLLISLWRRTLDCDASDDKDLWSWACLKDPDVWDAHGKLVEDARHYFPGSFDRKPRNIAEKINTQYKTCEWQLYILALAPALLYKVLDPTHWKNLCQLVRAIQLLCQHRISAEDVQTAHLLLCHWERDFEELFYQMREDRLHFVRPVVHQIAHLASETLQKGPPICYAQWTMERTIGNLGQEIRQPSNPYANLSQEGVRRCQVNALLASMPELDDPPKGLPDGAVDLGDGYALLRKRDRRFAFPAHPHTQSIQDFLGPGREIPRIKRWARLKLPNGQIARSAWREVLKPIDRLRVSHNVKFILDDVVYFGKVQYFTRLAVNARNRGDELDEEDLQDDEQWRFTDVAIIKPYSSPDLDLLALSQQVLVSCTLLDNTFIVDVKNIRSVVAMIPHTPTLPSGITEDRFFMCEKPGLDVSDLGVPYGVYEDEDEEDDPELE
;
A
#
# COMPACT_ATOMS: atom_id res chain seq x y z
N MET A 1 -38.78 -13.13 58.11
CA MET A 1 -37.99 -12.62 59.25
C MET A 1 -36.86 -13.61 59.54
N PHE A 2 -35.72 -13.45 58.87
CA PHE A 2 -34.43 -14.10 59.15
C PHE A 2 -33.33 -13.16 58.56
N PRO A 3 -32.12 -13.10 59.13
CA PRO A 3 -31.16 -12.05 58.81
C PRO A 3 -30.35 -12.32 57.52
N ALA A 4 -29.83 -11.25 56.92
CA ALA A 4 -28.97 -11.32 55.74
C ALA A 4 -27.51 -11.67 56.10
N SER A 5 -26.83 -12.33 55.17
CA SER A 5 -25.36 -12.48 55.13
C SER A 5 -24.84 -11.92 53.80
N GLN A 6 -23.60 -11.42 53.80
CA GLN A 6 -23.06 -10.61 52.70
C GLN A 6 -22.52 -11.45 51.53
N PRO A 7 -22.55 -10.94 50.29
CA PRO A 7 -21.86 -11.57 49.15
C PRO A 7 -20.34 -11.33 49.23
N PRO A 8 -19.51 -12.22 48.66
CA PRO A 8 -18.05 -12.07 48.64
C PRO A 8 -17.59 -11.00 47.63
N SER A 9 -16.65 -10.16 48.05
CA SER A 9 -16.05 -9.10 47.22
C SER A 9 -14.79 -9.57 46.48
N ASN A 10 -14.93 -9.99 45.22
CA ASN A 10 -13.80 -10.24 44.33
C ASN A 10 -13.54 -9.04 43.40
N CYS A 11 -12.65 -8.14 43.81
CA CYS A 11 -11.89 -7.31 42.86
C CYS A 11 -10.57 -8.03 42.56
N PRO A 12 -10.11 -8.11 41.30
CA PRO A 12 -8.78 -8.65 40.99
C PRO A 12 -7.69 -7.71 41.53
N GLU A 13 -6.67 -8.26 42.20
CA GLU A 13 -5.50 -7.49 42.62
C GLU A 13 -4.69 -7.03 41.40
N THR A 14 -4.66 -5.72 41.12
CA THR A 14 -3.74 -5.14 40.14
C THR A 14 -2.38 -4.85 40.78
N PHE A 15 -1.33 -4.99 39.98
CA PHE A 15 0.06 -4.86 40.41
C PHE A 15 0.81 -3.87 39.53
N THR A 16 1.41 -2.86 40.17
CA THR A 16 2.30 -1.92 39.50
C THR A 16 3.59 -2.64 39.06
N CYS A 17 3.84 -2.63 37.75
CA CYS A 17 5.06 -3.14 37.11
C CYS A 17 5.90 -1.99 36.55
N VAL A 18 7.23 -2.16 36.50
CA VAL A 18 8.19 -1.18 35.94
C VAL A 18 9.24 -1.85 35.04
N CYS A 19 8.89 -2.96 34.39
CA CYS A 19 9.80 -3.63 33.46
C CYS A 19 10.23 -2.71 32.31
N LEU A 20 11.44 -2.90 31.82
CA LEU A 20 11.99 -2.21 30.65
C LEU A 20 11.32 -2.71 29.37
N LYS A 21 11.03 -4.02 29.30
CA LYS A 21 10.51 -4.70 28.11
C LYS A 21 9.11 -4.25 27.68
N TYR A 22 8.19 -4.08 28.63
CA TYR A 22 6.80 -3.71 28.35
C TYR A 22 6.46 -2.27 28.79
N GLY A 23 6.96 -1.83 29.95
CA GLY A 23 6.73 -0.47 30.49
C GLY A 23 7.80 0.57 30.14
N ARG A 24 8.90 0.21 29.45
CA ARG A 24 10.08 1.08 29.25
C ARG A 24 10.65 1.66 30.56
N GLY A 25 10.47 0.96 31.68
CA GLY A 25 10.85 1.42 33.02
C GLY A 25 9.85 2.37 33.69
N GLN A 26 8.69 2.63 33.08
CA GLN A 26 7.61 3.42 33.68
C GLN A 26 6.61 2.50 34.44
N PRO A 27 5.99 3.00 35.52
CA PRO A 27 4.88 2.33 36.20
C PRO A 27 3.70 2.07 35.25
N HIS A 28 3.19 0.84 35.27
CA HIS A 28 1.96 0.43 34.59
C HIS A 28 1.29 -0.70 35.39
N GLU A 29 -0.03 -0.68 35.48
CA GLU A 29 -0.80 -1.74 36.15
C GLU A 29 -0.94 -2.97 35.26
N VAL A 30 -0.80 -4.16 35.87
CA VAL A 30 -0.99 -5.49 35.26
C VAL A 30 -1.64 -6.44 36.26
N SER A 31 -2.19 -7.56 35.81
CA SER A 31 -2.65 -8.65 36.69
C SER A 31 -1.48 -9.34 37.41
N SER A 32 -1.78 -10.09 38.48
CA SER A 32 -0.76 -10.84 39.26
C SER A 32 -0.01 -11.87 38.41
N SER A 33 -0.72 -12.56 37.52
CA SER A 33 -0.20 -13.47 36.48
C SER A 33 0.81 -12.77 35.57
N THR A 34 0.43 -11.65 34.94
CA THR A 34 1.28 -10.90 34.00
C THR A 34 2.42 -10.17 34.72
N TRP A 35 2.25 -9.75 35.98
CA TRP A 35 3.34 -9.27 36.83
C TRP A 35 4.41 -10.36 37.07
N ASN A 36 3.98 -11.59 37.40
CA ASN A 36 4.90 -12.72 37.56
C ASN A 36 5.56 -13.12 36.22
N ARG A 37 4.82 -13.07 35.11
CA ARG A 37 5.38 -13.27 33.75
C ARG A 37 6.43 -12.20 33.40
N HIS A 38 6.18 -10.93 33.73
CA HIS A 38 7.15 -9.84 33.57
C HIS A 38 8.40 -10.05 34.45
N LEU A 39 8.23 -10.54 35.69
CA LEU A 39 9.33 -10.87 36.60
C LEU A 39 10.18 -12.05 36.10
N GLN A 40 9.58 -13.04 35.46
CA GLN A 40 10.28 -14.16 34.83
C GLN A 40 11.02 -13.75 33.54
N LEU A 41 10.45 -12.83 32.75
CA LEU A 41 10.98 -12.40 31.46
C LEU A 41 11.97 -11.23 31.52
N ALA A 42 12.27 -10.72 32.71
CA ALA A 42 13.25 -9.65 32.94
C ALA A 42 14.69 -10.19 32.85
N GLU A 43 15.50 -9.57 32.00
CA GLU A 43 16.83 -10.10 31.59
C GLU A 43 17.93 -9.86 32.63
N THR A 44 17.68 -9.01 33.63
CA THR A 44 18.64 -8.66 34.68
C THR A 44 18.01 -8.72 36.07
N GLU A 45 18.78 -9.06 37.10
CA GLU A 45 18.27 -9.08 38.47
C GLU A 45 17.95 -7.66 38.99
N ASP A 46 18.62 -6.63 38.46
CA ASP A 46 18.26 -5.22 38.67
C ASP A 46 16.85 -4.90 38.17
N GLU A 47 16.47 -5.37 36.97
CA GLU A 47 15.12 -5.20 36.45
C GLU A 47 14.10 -5.97 37.30
N LYS A 48 14.41 -7.21 37.69
CA LYS A 48 13.55 -7.99 38.61
C LYS A 48 13.36 -7.29 39.95
N ASN A 49 14.42 -6.73 40.52
CA ASN A 49 14.35 -5.99 41.77
C ASN A 49 13.55 -4.69 41.64
N ARG A 50 13.60 -3.99 40.49
CA ARG A 50 12.71 -2.85 40.22
C ARG A 50 11.25 -3.29 40.13
N ILE A 51 10.95 -4.39 39.42
CA ILE A 51 9.59 -4.95 39.33
C ILE A 51 9.07 -5.33 40.73
N ARG A 52 9.87 -6.05 41.53
CA ARG A 52 9.58 -6.40 42.94
C ARG A 52 9.28 -5.16 43.78
N SER A 53 10.09 -4.12 43.69
CA SER A 53 9.91 -2.88 44.48
C SER A 53 8.72 -2.03 44.05
N ALA A 54 8.30 -2.08 42.78
CA ALA A 54 7.14 -1.33 42.31
C ALA A 54 5.81 -1.85 42.88
N ARG A 55 5.69 -3.17 43.05
CA ARG A 55 4.56 -3.83 43.75
C ARG A 55 4.35 -3.30 45.18
N SER A 56 5.40 -2.81 45.83
CA SER A 56 5.35 -2.26 47.19
C SER A 56 4.84 -0.81 47.28
N LEU A 57 4.49 -0.18 46.15
CA LEU A 57 4.19 1.26 46.05
C LEU A 57 2.75 1.56 45.58
N GLY A 58 1.82 0.64 45.83
CA GLY A 58 0.39 0.80 45.52
C GLY A 58 -0.26 2.06 46.12
N PRO A 59 -1.40 2.51 45.57
CA PRO A 59 -1.95 3.84 45.82
C PRO A 59 -2.36 4.04 47.29
N ARG A 60 -1.82 5.08 47.92
CA ARG A 60 -2.26 5.54 49.25
C ARG A 60 -3.66 6.16 49.17
N THR A 61 -4.68 5.38 49.52
CA THR A 61 -6.03 5.89 49.77
C THR A 61 -6.01 6.86 50.95
N GLY A 62 -6.47 8.09 50.75
CA GLY A 62 -6.58 9.09 51.81
C GLY A 62 -7.83 8.89 52.66
N ALA A 63 -7.71 9.11 53.97
CA ALA A 63 -8.82 9.24 54.91
C ALA A 63 -8.57 10.43 55.84
N SER A 64 -9.62 11.15 56.23
CA SER A 64 -9.54 12.43 56.95
C SER A 64 -10.26 12.38 58.29
N HIS A 65 -9.65 12.95 59.35
CA HIS A 65 -10.28 14.01 60.16
C HIS A 65 -9.35 14.59 61.25
N ASN A 66 -9.51 15.91 61.45
CA ASN A 66 -9.51 16.70 62.70
C ASN A 66 -8.40 16.56 63.77
N GLN A 67 -7.67 17.67 63.96
CA GLN A 67 -7.51 18.50 65.18
C GLN A 67 -7.66 17.89 66.60
N PRO A 68 -7.00 18.49 67.62
CA PRO A 68 -5.69 19.16 67.64
C PRO A 68 -4.85 18.80 68.90
N ASP A 69 -3.70 19.46 69.07
CA ASP A 69 -2.93 19.71 70.32
C ASP A 69 -2.94 18.71 71.49
N GLN A 70 -1.75 18.31 71.96
CA GLN A 70 -1.22 18.83 73.25
C GLN A 70 0.22 18.39 73.57
N HIS A 71 0.94 19.31 74.22
CA HIS A 71 2.04 19.16 75.19
C HIS A 71 3.16 18.10 75.03
N ALA A 72 4.33 18.62 74.64
CA ALA A 72 5.46 18.90 75.56
C ALA A 72 6.68 17.96 75.61
N GLU A 73 7.85 18.64 75.61
CA GLU A 73 9.12 18.30 76.29
C GLU A 73 9.95 17.06 75.84
N SER A 74 11.29 17.15 75.76
CA SER A 74 12.19 18.32 75.75
C SER A 74 13.61 18.00 75.24
N SER A 75 14.43 19.06 75.12
CA SER A 75 15.90 19.11 75.30
C SER A 75 16.86 19.10 74.08
N SER A 76 17.76 20.10 74.12
CA SER A 76 19.14 20.16 73.58
C SER A 76 19.42 20.07 72.06
N ALA A 77 19.29 21.24 71.41
CA ALA A 77 20.42 22.05 70.90
C ALA A 77 21.43 21.50 69.87
N GLY A 78 21.68 22.29 68.82
CA GLY A 78 22.74 22.07 67.82
C GLY A 78 22.71 23.08 66.66
N ALA A 79 23.03 24.35 66.93
CA ALA A 79 23.22 25.37 65.87
C ALA A 79 24.61 25.22 65.22
N SER A 80 24.99 25.88 64.11
CA SER A 80 24.40 27.05 63.43
C SER A 80 24.86 27.12 61.96
N ALA A 81 24.09 27.77 61.09
CA ALA A 81 24.58 28.27 59.80
C ALA A 81 23.94 29.62 59.45
N SER A 82 24.74 30.69 59.50
CA SER A 82 24.45 32.00 58.90
C SER A 82 25.13 32.09 57.51
N GLY A 83 24.74 32.98 56.60
CA GLY A 83 23.71 34.02 56.67
C GLY A 83 23.10 34.31 55.28
N ALA A 84 22.29 35.36 55.19
CA ALA A 84 21.36 35.56 54.08
C ALA A 84 21.70 36.75 53.16
N SER A 85 21.13 36.74 51.96
CA SER A 85 20.68 37.93 51.24
C SER A 85 19.45 37.62 50.37
N ALA A 86 18.55 38.60 50.25
CA ALA A 86 17.48 38.65 49.24
C ALA A 86 17.93 39.61 48.10
N GLU A 87 17.25 39.86 46.99
CA GLU A 87 15.86 39.65 46.51
C GLU A 87 15.92 39.26 44.99
N PRO A 88 14.88 39.42 44.12
CA PRO A 88 13.43 39.53 44.30
C PRO A 88 12.63 38.50 43.47
N ILE A 89 11.29 38.58 43.50
CA ILE A 89 10.37 37.67 42.78
C ILE A 89 10.01 38.21 41.38
N LEU A 90 10.14 37.38 40.34
CA LEU A 90 9.61 37.61 38.99
C LEU A 90 9.02 36.29 38.39
N PRO A 91 8.06 36.36 37.45
CA PRO A 91 7.09 35.27 37.24
C PRO A 91 7.53 34.11 36.31
N ALA A 92 6.68 33.07 36.28
CA ALA A 92 7.00 31.77 35.70
C ALA A 92 6.96 31.71 34.15
N TYR A 93 8.14 31.78 33.52
CA TYR A 93 8.31 31.37 32.11
C TYR A 93 9.51 30.44 31.85
N ASN A 94 10.58 30.52 32.65
CA ASN A 94 11.88 29.90 32.31
C ASN A 94 12.09 28.41 32.67
N ARG A 95 11.07 27.66 33.11
CA ARG A 95 11.23 26.24 33.51
C ARG A 95 11.41 25.22 32.36
N ARG A 96 11.29 25.61 31.08
CA ARG A 96 11.49 24.69 29.94
C ARG A 96 12.94 24.58 29.42
N VAL A 97 13.80 25.56 29.67
CA VAL A 97 15.14 25.63 29.02
C VAL A 97 16.20 24.77 29.72
N SER A 98 16.15 24.63 31.05
CA SER A 98 17.11 23.82 31.80
C SER A 98 16.96 22.30 31.54
N VAL A 99 15.72 21.83 31.42
CA VAL A 99 15.38 20.42 31.13
C VAL A 99 15.89 19.98 29.76
N LEU A 100 15.83 20.85 28.75
CA LEU A 100 16.37 20.57 27.42
C LEU A 100 17.91 20.45 27.40
N LYS A 101 18.63 21.17 28.28
CA LYS A 101 20.09 21.03 28.41
C LYS A 101 20.50 19.72 29.11
N SER A 102 19.78 19.28 30.14
CA SER A 102 20.07 18.01 30.81
C SER A 102 19.71 16.78 29.97
N LEU A 103 18.62 16.83 29.19
CA LEU A 103 18.29 15.79 28.20
C LEU A 103 19.37 15.67 27.11
N LYS A 104 19.87 16.78 26.55
CA LYS A 104 20.95 16.76 25.56
C LYS A 104 22.28 16.20 26.08
N LYS A 105 22.56 16.28 27.39
CA LYS A 105 23.76 15.66 27.98
C LYS A 105 23.63 14.13 28.03
N ARG A 106 22.52 13.63 28.59
CA ARG A 106 22.23 12.17 28.66
C ARG A 106 22.15 11.51 27.29
N ALA A 107 21.67 12.24 26.27
CA ALA A 107 21.62 11.74 24.89
C ALA A 107 23.01 11.47 24.29
N ARG A 108 24.04 12.26 24.65
CA ARG A 108 25.44 11.99 24.24
C ARG A 108 26.04 10.83 25.04
N GLU A 109 25.88 10.85 26.36
CA GLU A 109 26.42 9.81 27.26
C GLU A 109 25.85 8.41 26.94
N GLY A 110 24.66 8.32 26.34
CA GLY A 110 24.08 7.06 25.84
C GLY A 110 24.58 6.57 24.47
N MET A 111 25.17 7.44 23.63
CA MET A 111 25.64 7.04 22.29
C MET A 111 26.91 6.18 22.36
N ASP A 112 27.89 6.58 23.17
CA ASP A 112 29.20 5.92 23.23
C ASP A 112 29.10 4.47 23.75
N ALA A 113 28.15 4.19 24.65
CA ALA A 113 27.88 2.85 25.16
C ALA A 113 27.33 1.89 24.09
N LEU A 114 26.45 2.37 23.20
CA LEU A 114 25.78 1.54 22.19
C LEU A 114 26.68 1.17 21.00
N CYS A 115 27.70 1.96 20.70
CA CYS A 115 28.66 1.71 19.61
C CYS A 115 29.42 0.37 19.78
N SER A 116 29.48 -0.18 21.00
CA SER A 116 30.22 -1.39 21.34
C SER A 116 29.51 -2.72 21.05
N ARG A 117 28.17 -2.75 20.87
CA ARG A 117 27.36 -3.98 20.76
C ARG A 117 26.83 -4.27 19.35
N GLY A 118 27.68 -4.05 18.33
CA GLY A 118 27.39 -4.29 16.91
C GLY A 118 28.10 -5.50 16.26
N ARG A 119 28.56 -6.51 17.01
CA ARG A 119 29.29 -7.65 16.43
C ARG A 119 28.36 -8.72 15.85
N ARG A 120 28.45 -8.92 14.52
CA ARG A 120 27.78 -9.99 13.76
C ARG A 120 28.07 -11.38 14.36
N LYS A 121 27.04 -12.22 14.56
CA LYS A 121 27.21 -13.68 14.61
C LYS A 121 27.65 -14.14 13.21
N ARG A 122 28.88 -14.65 13.08
CA ARG A 122 29.30 -15.40 11.88
C ARG A 122 28.92 -16.86 12.04
N ALA A 123 28.33 -17.46 11.00
CA ALA A 123 28.29 -18.91 10.88
C ALA A 123 29.73 -19.49 10.85
N ARG A 124 29.91 -20.70 11.38
CA ARG A 124 31.22 -21.27 11.69
C ARG A 124 31.45 -22.52 10.83
N ASN A 125 31.95 -22.33 9.61
CA ASN A 125 32.24 -23.43 8.69
C ASN A 125 33.15 -24.48 9.36
N ARG A 126 32.61 -25.67 9.61
CA ARG A 126 33.40 -26.86 9.90
C ARG A 126 33.99 -27.36 8.58
N ARG A 127 35.32 -27.36 8.48
CA ARG A 127 36.04 -28.25 7.55
C ARG A 127 36.42 -29.52 8.28
N SER A 128 36.33 -30.66 7.60
CA SER A 128 36.88 -31.94 8.05
C SER A 128 38.42 -31.90 8.07
N PRO A 129 39.10 -32.74 8.88
CA PRO A 129 40.50 -32.51 9.26
C PRO A 129 41.54 -33.10 8.29
N SER A 130 42.76 -32.55 8.38
CA SER A 130 44.02 -33.17 7.96
C SER A 130 45.08 -32.89 9.05
N PRO A 131 46.04 -33.79 9.35
CA PRO A 131 46.84 -33.74 10.58
C PRO A 131 48.27 -33.16 10.45
N GLY A 132 48.76 -32.52 11.52
CA GLY A 132 50.16 -32.01 11.69
C GLY A 132 50.50 -30.76 10.86
N SER A 133 51.57 -29.99 11.12
CA SER A 133 52.52 -29.90 12.26
C SER A 133 53.57 -28.82 11.94
N ASP A 134 54.10 -27.95 12.82
CA ASP A 134 53.80 -27.56 14.21
C ASP A 134 54.45 -26.16 14.51
N ASN A 135 54.64 -25.77 15.78
CA ASN A 135 55.18 -24.48 16.30
C ASN A 135 56.74 -24.39 16.23
N PRO A 136 57.46 -23.34 16.75
CA PRO A 136 57.05 -22.05 17.36
C PRO A 136 57.76 -20.74 16.88
N GLU A 137 57.15 -19.59 17.20
CA GLU A 137 57.62 -18.43 18.05
C GLU A 137 59.10 -18.27 18.51
N PRO A 138 59.57 -17.10 19.07
CA PRO A 138 59.03 -15.69 19.09
C PRO A 138 60.12 -14.54 19.04
N ASP A 139 59.76 -13.33 19.51
CA ASP A 139 60.59 -12.23 20.12
C ASP A 139 61.49 -11.31 19.24
N GLU A 140 61.83 -10.05 19.57
CA GLU A 140 61.32 -9.02 20.54
C GLU A 140 61.75 -7.58 20.10
N ASP A 141 61.12 -6.52 20.68
CA ASP A 141 61.56 -5.09 20.74
C ASP A 141 61.88 -4.29 19.42
N GLY A 142 61.87 -2.95 19.35
CA GLY A 142 61.41 -1.91 20.30
C GLY A 142 61.73 -0.46 19.86
N ARG A 143 60.97 0.52 20.38
CA ARG A 143 61.22 2.00 20.45
C ARG A 143 60.89 2.94 19.25
N ASN A 144 60.54 4.17 19.63
CA ASN A 144 60.25 5.42 18.88
C ASN A 144 61.16 6.55 19.50
N PRO A 145 61.18 7.88 19.14
CA PRO A 145 60.22 8.71 18.39
C PRO A 145 60.76 9.80 17.39
N SER A 146 59.81 10.50 16.72
CA SER A 146 59.72 11.92 16.23
C SER A 146 60.87 12.95 16.47
N PRO A 147 61.03 14.07 15.69
CA PRO A 147 59.97 14.85 14.99
C PRO A 147 60.30 15.56 13.62
N TYR A 148 59.34 16.38 13.13
CA TYR A 148 59.28 17.23 11.90
C TYR A 148 59.92 18.66 12.05
N PRO A 149 59.87 19.61 11.07
CA PRO A 149 59.96 19.65 9.57
C PRO A 149 61.10 20.65 9.11
N PRO A 150 60.95 21.76 8.31
CA PRO A 150 60.29 22.06 7.00
C PRO A 150 61.17 22.81 5.92
N GLY A 151 60.65 23.02 4.68
CA GLY A 151 60.66 24.36 4.03
C GLY A 151 61.56 24.73 2.80
N SER A 152 60.97 24.74 1.60
CA SER A 152 61.12 25.73 0.46
C SER A 152 62.45 26.12 -0.24
N SER A 153 62.54 25.76 -1.54
CA SER A 153 62.91 26.59 -2.74
C SER A 153 64.34 27.20 -2.91
N PRO A 154 64.76 27.68 -4.13
CA PRO A 154 64.23 27.59 -5.52
C PRO A 154 65.22 26.80 -6.44
N PRO A 155 65.92 27.26 -7.54
CA PRO A 155 65.67 28.24 -8.63
C PRO A 155 66.09 27.89 -10.12
N ARG A 156 65.47 28.61 -11.08
CA ARG A 156 66.00 29.24 -12.34
C ARG A 156 66.27 28.54 -13.71
N ASP A 157 65.70 29.21 -14.73
CA ASP A 157 66.19 29.66 -16.06
C ASP A 157 66.41 28.74 -17.28
N ASN A 158 65.56 28.92 -18.31
CA ASN A 158 65.95 29.35 -19.67
C ASN A 158 64.73 29.93 -20.47
N ILE A 159 64.97 30.76 -21.50
CA ILE A 159 63.99 31.74 -22.06
C ILE A 159 64.00 31.81 -23.63
N TYR A 160 62.95 32.44 -24.19
CA TYR A 160 62.67 32.98 -25.55
C TYR A 160 61.59 32.20 -26.33
N GLU A 161 60.33 32.66 -26.47
CA GLU A 161 59.76 33.81 -27.23
C GLU A 161 59.66 33.55 -28.76
N GLN A 162 58.66 34.04 -29.52
CA GLN A 162 57.88 35.28 -29.34
C GLN A 162 56.45 35.28 -29.97
N ASP A 163 55.55 36.09 -29.38
CA ASP A 163 54.40 36.85 -29.94
C ASP A 163 53.15 36.27 -30.69
N ARG A 164 52.00 36.43 -29.99
CA ARG A 164 50.74 37.17 -30.34
C ARG A 164 49.51 36.57 -31.07
N ASN A 165 48.39 36.83 -30.38
CA ASN A 165 46.95 36.75 -30.71
C ASN A 165 46.49 38.06 -31.47
N PRO A 166 45.21 38.30 -31.90
CA PRO A 166 43.92 37.64 -31.56
C PRO A 166 42.86 37.46 -32.72
N SER A 167 41.66 36.98 -32.32
CA SER A 167 40.32 36.87 -32.99
C SER A 167 39.76 38.19 -33.63
N PRO A 168 38.59 38.25 -34.36
CA PRO A 168 37.41 37.36 -34.36
C PRO A 168 36.61 37.14 -35.70
N ARG A 169 35.36 36.61 -35.60
CA ARG A 169 34.26 36.41 -36.60
C ARG A 169 33.59 37.77 -37.04
N PRO A 170 32.60 37.89 -37.99
CA PRO A 170 31.63 36.88 -38.51
C PRO A 170 31.04 36.97 -39.97
N ARG A 171 30.25 35.94 -40.34
CA ARG A 171 29.05 35.86 -41.25
C ARG A 171 28.93 36.68 -42.56
N SER A 172 28.68 35.98 -43.70
CA SER A 172 27.62 36.31 -44.70
C SER A 172 27.42 35.18 -45.76
N SER A 173 26.35 35.26 -46.56
CA SER A 173 25.92 34.38 -47.70
C SER A 173 24.82 35.12 -48.51
N PRO A 174 24.29 34.69 -49.68
CA PRO A 174 24.64 33.60 -50.63
C PRO A 174 25.11 34.26 -52.00
N PRO A 175 24.74 33.90 -53.27
CA PRO A 175 24.14 32.70 -53.90
C PRO A 175 24.76 32.20 -55.24
N GLN A 176 24.16 31.12 -55.79
CA GLN A 176 23.96 30.71 -57.21
C GLN A 176 24.89 31.22 -58.35
N ASN A 177 25.58 30.28 -59.04
CA ASN A 177 25.21 29.82 -60.40
C ASN A 177 26.12 28.68 -60.93
N SER A 178 25.58 27.87 -61.87
CA SER A 178 26.25 26.82 -62.67
C SER A 178 26.89 27.44 -63.96
N PRO A 179 27.73 26.74 -64.79
CA PRO A 179 27.81 25.29 -65.04
C PRO A 179 29.23 24.65 -65.21
N GLU A 180 29.25 23.39 -65.66
CA GLU A 180 30.38 22.46 -65.89
C GLU A 180 31.41 22.91 -66.98
N PRO A 181 32.62 22.30 -67.07
CA PRO A 181 32.79 21.03 -67.83
C PRO A 181 33.84 19.99 -67.33
N ASP A 182 33.60 18.72 -67.72
CA ASP A 182 34.53 17.60 -68.07
C ASP A 182 35.71 17.15 -67.17
N ARG A 183 35.61 15.89 -66.66
CA ARG A 183 36.65 14.79 -66.65
C ARG A 183 36.20 13.57 -65.79
N PRO A 184 36.79 12.35 -65.92
CA PRO A 184 36.72 11.43 -67.05
C PRO A 184 36.21 10.02 -66.65
N LEU A 185 36.05 9.09 -67.61
CA LEU A 185 35.50 7.73 -67.38
C LEU A 185 36.46 6.73 -66.70
N PRO A 186 35.96 5.82 -65.83
CA PRO A 186 36.65 4.61 -65.36
C PRO A 186 36.48 3.40 -66.32
N PRO A 187 37.30 2.33 -66.19
CA PRO A 187 37.32 1.17 -67.09
C PRO A 187 36.17 0.16 -66.89
N PRO A 188 35.92 -0.75 -67.87
CA PRO A 188 34.75 -1.65 -67.87
C PRO A 188 34.89 -2.88 -66.95
N SER A 189 33.75 -3.36 -66.46
CA SER A 189 33.60 -4.58 -65.65
C SER A 189 33.54 -5.87 -66.50
N PRO A 190 33.93 -7.04 -65.95
CA PRO A 190 33.84 -8.34 -66.63
C PRO A 190 32.39 -8.86 -66.76
N PRO A 191 32.11 -9.78 -67.70
CA PRO A 191 30.78 -10.35 -67.91
C PRO A 191 30.33 -11.32 -66.80
N PRO A 192 29.02 -11.51 -66.59
CA PRO A 192 28.47 -12.39 -65.56
C PRO A 192 28.58 -13.90 -65.93
N PRO A 193 28.56 -14.80 -64.93
CA PRO A 193 28.54 -16.25 -65.14
C PRO A 193 27.17 -16.76 -65.65
N PRO A 194 27.11 -17.97 -66.26
CA PRO A 194 25.86 -18.56 -66.75
C PRO A 194 24.90 -18.97 -65.61
N PRO A 195 23.58 -19.03 -65.87
CA PRO A 195 22.57 -19.34 -64.87
C PRO A 195 22.58 -20.82 -64.45
N SER A 196 22.43 -21.06 -63.14
CA SER A 196 22.19 -22.38 -62.55
C SER A 196 20.76 -22.90 -62.83
N PRO A 197 20.54 -24.23 -62.90
CA PRO A 197 19.20 -24.78 -63.13
C PRO A 197 18.24 -24.52 -61.96
N SER A 198 16.97 -24.31 -62.27
CA SER A 198 15.91 -24.02 -61.30
C SER A 198 15.59 -25.23 -60.40
N PRO A 199 15.26 -25.02 -59.11
CA PRO A 199 14.73 -26.06 -58.24
C PRO A 199 13.32 -26.49 -58.69
N PRO A 200 12.84 -27.69 -58.30
CA PRO A 200 11.48 -28.12 -58.56
C PRO A 200 10.46 -27.26 -57.81
N PRO A 201 9.21 -27.14 -58.31
CA PRO A 201 8.16 -26.37 -57.64
C PRO A 201 7.74 -27.00 -56.30
N PRO A 202 7.30 -26.18 -55.32
CA PRO A 202 6.73 -26.69 -54.07
C PRO A 202 5.40 -27.42 -54.32
N PRO A 203 4.95 -28.29 -53.39
CA PRO A 203 3.62 -28.88 -53.44
C PRO A 203 2.52 -27.79 -53.38
N PRO A 204 1.33 -28.04 -53.95
CA PRO A 204 0.25 -27.06 -53.94
C PRO A 204 -0.20 -26.74 -52.51
N THR A 205 -0.39 -25.46 -52.21
CA THR A 205 -1.00 -25.02 -50.96
C THR A 205 -2.45 -25.52 -50.86
N PRO A 206 -2.95 -25.85 -49.66
CA PRO A 206 -4.37 -26.06 -49.46
C PRO A 206 -5.16 -24.79 -49.85
N PRO A 207 -6.42 -24.92 -50.29
CA PRO A 207 -7.24 -23.76 -50.62
C PRO A 207 -7.41 -22.86 -49.38
N PRO A 208 -7.52 -21.53 -49.56
CA PRO A 208 -7.76 -20.64 -48.44
C PRO A 208 -9.07 -21.02 -47.75
N THR A 209 -9.05 -21.10 -46.42
CA THR A 209 -10.28 -21.09 -45.62
C THR A 209 -11.13 -19.89 -46.04
N PRO A 210 -12.45 -20.04 -46.24
CA PRO A 210 -13.31 -18.89 -46.51
C PRO A 210 -13.10 -17.82 -45.45
N PRO A 211 -13.16 -16.52 -45.80
CA PRO A 211 -13.25 -15.49 -44.78
C PRO A 211 -14.46 -15.81 -43.88
N PRO A 212 -14.41 -15.50 -42.57
CA PRO A 212 -15.58 -15.59 -41.73
C PRO A 212 -16.73 -14.80 -42.40
N PRO A 213 -17.99 -15.24 -42.27
CA PRO A 213 -19.11 -14.50 -42.83
C PRO A 213 -19.03 -13.05 -42.33
N PRO A 214 -19.30 -12.04 -43.19
CA PRO A 214 -19.33 -10.66 -42.73
C PRO A 214 -20.27 -10.57 -41.52
N PRO A 215 -19.95 -9.74 -40.51
CA PRO A 215 -20.84 -9.55 -39.38
C PRO A 215 -22.24 -9.21 -39.92
N PRO A 216 -23.32 -9.74 -39.31
CA PRO A 216 -24.67 -9.51 -39.80
C PRO A 216 -24.86 -8.01 -39.97
N SER A 217 -25.26 -7.59 -41.17
CA SER A 217 -25.50 -6.18 -41.45
C SER A 217 -26.40 -5.61 -40.35
N PRO A 218 -26.07 -4.45 -39.76
CA PRO A 218 -26.82 -3.93 -38.63
C PRO A 218 -28.30 -3.89 -39.00
N PRO A 219 -29.22 -4.30 -38.10
CA PRO A 219 -30.65 -4.28 -38.38
C PRO A 219 -31.03 -2.86 -38.80
N GLY A 220 -31.40 -2.71 -40.08
CA GLY A 220 -31.27 -1.42 -40.77
C GLY A 220 -32.10 -0.32 -40.13
N ASN A 221 -31.44 0.79 -39.80
CA ASN A 221 -31.92 2.04 -39.18
C ASN A 221 -33.41 2.08 -38.79
N ASN A 222 -33.78 1.24 -37.82
CA ASN A 222 -34.72 1.64 -36.78
C ASN A 222 -33.86 2.20 -35.65
N ASP A 223 -33.48 3.47 -35.80
CA ASP A 223 -32.84 4.25 -34.73
C ASP A 223 -33.91 4.60 -33.67
N ASP A 224 -34.42 3.57 -32.98
CA ASP A 224 -34.95 3.76 -31.64
C ASP A 224 -33.74 4.07 -30.74
N ASP A 225 -33.47 5.37 -30.57
CA ASP A 225 -32.36 5.89 -29.76
C ASP A 225 -32.46 5.41 -28.31
N PHE A 226 -31.90 4.24 -28.03
CA PHE A 226 -31.77 3.70 -26.67
C PHE A 226 -30.61 4.39 -25.95
N GLU A 227 -30.80 5.69 -25.69
CA GLU A 227 -29.86 6.53 -24.93
C GLU A 227 -29.64 5.90 -23.55
N ILE A 228 -28.38 5.62 -23.23
CA ILE A 228 -28.03 4.90 -21.99
C ILE A 228 -28.04 5.92 -20.84
N GLU A 229 -29.23 6.14 -20.26
CA GLU A 229 -29.39 6.94 -19.04
C GLU A 229 -28.66 6.26 -17.87
N ILE A 230 -27.45 6.75 -17.58
CA ILE A 230 -26.71 6.41 -16.36
C ILE A 230 -26.95 7.53 -15.33
N PRO A 231 -27.23 7.22 -14.05
CA PRO A 231 -27.37 8.21 -12.98
C PRO A 231 -26.02 8.79 -12.53
N ARG A 232 -25.30 9.42 -13.48
CA ARG A 232 -24.06 10.15 -13.27
C ARG A 232 -24.31 11.35 -12.38
N ARG A 233 -23.44 11.54 -11.38
CA ARG A 233 -23.47 12.72 -10.51
C ARG A 233 -22.94 13.95 -11.26
N VAL A 234 -23.77 14.99 -11.36
CA VAL A 234 -23.40 16.26 -12.02
C VAL A 234 -22.56 17.11 -11.06
N PRO A 235 -21.31 17.50 -11.40
CA PRO A 235 -20.47 18.31 -10.52
C PRO A 235 -21.11 19.66 -10.16
N PRO A 236 -21.04 20.11 -8.90
CA PRO A 236 -21.60 21.41 -8.51
C PRO A 236 -20.90 22.55 -9.26
N ASN A 237 -21.68 23.49 -9.79
CA ASN A 237 -21.16 24.60 -10.57
C ASN A 237 -20.44 25.63 -9.67
N ILE A 238 -19.12 25.55 -9.62
CA ILE A 238 -18.26 26.43 -8.80
C ILE A 238 -17.57 27.44 -9.72
N ASP A 239 -18.07 28.68 -9.68
CA ASP A 239 -17.38 29.86 -10.21
C ASP A 239 -16.14 30.17 -9.34
N VAL A 240 -14.97 29.74 -9.81
CA VAL A 240 -13.68 29.85 -9.11
C VAL A 240 -13.19 31.30 -9.11
N GLU A 241 -13.50 32.06 -10.16
CA GLU A 241 -13.20 33.47 -10.33
C GLU A 241 -13.94 34.33 -9.30
N ALA A 242 -15.26 34.16 -9.17
CA ALA A 242 -16.06 34.81 -8.14
C ALA A 242 -15.68 34.34 -6.73
N LEU A 243 -15.35 33.05 -6.57
CA LEU A 243 -14.88 32.51 -5.29
C LEU A 243 -13.57 33.20 -4.85
N ALA A 244 -12.59 33.34 -5.75
CA ALA A 244 -11.34 34.03 -5.47
C ALA A 244 -11.55 35.52 -5.18
N ALA A 245 -12.39 36.19 -5.96
CA ALA A 245 -12.76 37.59 -5.71
C ALA A 245 -13.44 37.80 -4.35
N SER A 246 -14.15 36.80 -3.82
CA SER A 246 -14.79 36.84 -2.51
C SER A 246 -13.83 36.62 -1.32
N ALA A 247 -12.61 36.14 -1.56
CA ALA A 247 -11.71 35.70 -0.48
C ALA A 247 -11.24 36.87 0.41
N VAL A 248 -11.71 36.94 1.66
CA VAL A 248 -11.36 38.03 2.58
C VAL A 248 -10.08 37.74 3.39
N LEU A 249 -10.02 36.57 4.04
CA LEU A 249 -8.94 36.25 4.98
C LEU A 249 -7.63 35.90 4.27
N PRO A 250 -6.44 36.27 4.82
CA PRO A 250 -5.15 35.98 4.21
C PRO A 250 -4.97 34.52 3.79
N LYS A 251 -5.31 33.57 4.67
CA LYS A 251 -5.24 32.12 4.34
C LYS A 251 -6.18 31.67 3.23
N MET A 252 -7.34 32.33 3.07
CA MET A 252 -8.24 32.02 1.95
C MET A 252 -7.72 32.64 0.65
N LYS A 253 -7.09 33.82 0.71
CA LYS A 253 -6.37 34.40 -0.43
C LYS A 253 -5.20 33.52 -0.86
N GLU A 254 -4.33 33.11 0.08
CA GLU A 254 -3.23 32.14 -0.16
C GLU A 254 -3.74 30.86 -0.85
N THR A 255 -4.86 30.28 -0.40
CA THR A 255 -5.45 29.08 -1.02
C THR A 255 -6.04 29.35 -2.41
N MET A 256 -6.74 30.48 -2.60
CA MET A 256 -7.33 30.82 -3.90
C MET A 256 -6.29 31.25 -4.95
N GLU A 257 -5.17 31.83 -4.51
CA GLU A 257 -4.01 32.16 -5.35
C GLU A 257 -3.37 30.88 -5.90
N TYR A 258 -3.10 29.87 -5.06
CA TYR A 258 -2.67 28.54 -5.54
C TYR A 258 -3.68 27.91 -6.53
N ILE A 259 -4.99 28.05 -6.30
CA ILE A 259 -6.02 27.50 -7.20
C ILE A 259 -6.05 28.24 -8.55
N MET A 260 -5.85 29.56 -8.54
CA MET A 260 -5.73 30.37 -9.75
C MET A 260 -4.46 30.09 -10.54
N ASP A 261 -3.33 29.90 -9.86
CA ASP A 261 -2.06 29.51 -10.48
C ASP A 261 -2.17 28.13 -11.15
N ILE A 262 -2.92 27.18 -10.56
CA ILE A 262 -3.22 25.89 -11.21
C ILE A 262 -4.14 26.12 -12.42
N ARG A 263 -5.22 26.90 -12.27
CA ARG A 263 -6.21 27.13 -13.34
C ARG A 263 -5.62 27.76 -14.60
N ASN A 264 -4.67 28.68 -14.43
CA ASN A 264 -4.01 29.40 -15.52
C ASN A 264 -2.64 28.79 -15.91
N ALA A 265 -2.30 27.59 -15.41
CA ALA A 265 -0.99 26.97 -15.56
C ALA A 265 -0.53 26.80 -17.02
N SER A 266 0.73 27.15 -17.30
CA SER A 266 1.45 26.86 -18.55
C SER A 266 2.78 26.17 -18.28
N LEU A 267 3.33 25.45 -19.27
CA LEU A 267 4.60 24.74 -19.13
C LEU A 267 5.79 25.69 -18.92
N GLU A 268 5.70 26.93 -19.41
CA GLU A 268 6.68 28.01 -19.28
C GLU A 268 6.69 28.70 -17.90
N ASP A 269 5.72 28.42 -17.02
CA ASP A 269 5.64 29.11 -15.73
C ASP A 269 6.86 28.84 -14.86
N SER A 270 7.36 29.86 -14.15
CA SER A 270 8.57 29.77 -13.32
C SER A 270 8.52 28.73 -12.18
N VAL A 271 7.35 28.15 -11.90
CA VAL A 271 7.17 27.00 -11.02
C VAL A 271 7.50 25.66 -11.69
N SER A 272 7.31 25.50 -13.00
CA SER A 272 7.61 24.23 -13.70
C SER A 272 9.10 23.91 -13.60
N ARG A 273 9.97 24.92 -13.70
CA ARG A 273 11.45 24.79 -13.72
C ARG A 273 11.95 23.82 -14.80
N LEU A 274 11.13 23.57 -15.83
CA LEU A 274 11.53 22.90 -17.06
C LEU A 274 12.44 23.86 -17.86
N ASP A 275 13.41 23.31 -18.58
CA ASP A 275 14.18 24.07 -19.56
C ASP A 275 13.55 24.00 -20.96
N ASP A 276 14.05 24.81 -21.88
CA ASP A 276 13.54 24.91 -23.25
C ASP A 276 13.56 23.54 -23.96
N ASP A 277 14.57 22.70 -23.70
CA ASP A 277 14.68 21.35 -24.24
C ASP A 277 13.62 20.41 -23.65
N ALA A 278 13.34 20.48 -22.34
CA ALA A 278 12.30 19.69 -21.70
C ALA A 278 10.88 20.09 -22.17
N ILE A 279 10.61 21.39 -22.27
CA ILE A 279 9.35 21.91 -22.83
C ILE A 279 9.22 21.49 -24.30
N TYR A 280 10.30 21.59 -25.08
CA TYR A 280 10.32 21.14 -26.48
C TYR A 280 9.99 19.65 -26.59
N ARG A 281 10.58 18.77 -25.77
CA ARG A 281 10.29 17.32 -25.77
C ARG A 281 8.83 16.99 -25.37
N ILE A 282 8.26 17.71 -24.41
CA ILE A 282 6.84 17.53 -24.03
C ILE A 282 5.92 17.91 -25.19
N ARG A 283 6.25 18.96 -25.95
CA ARG A 283 5.50 19.41 -27.14
C ARG A 283 5.78 18.59 -28.40
N ASN A 284 6.95 17.95 -28.50
CA ASN A 284 7.43 17.24 -29.67
C ASN A 284 7.96 15.86 -29.22
N PRO A 285 7.08 14.87 -28.96
CA PRO A 285 7.50 13.55 -28.50
C PRO A 285 8.41 12.87 -29.54
N PRO A 286 9.47 12.15 -29.12
CA PRO A 286 10.33 11.41 -30.04
C PRO A 286 9.56 10.31 -30.78
N GLN A 287 9.37 10.50 -32.10
CA GLN A 287 8.69 9.57 -33.01
C GLN A 287 9.62 8.40 -33.38
N GLY A 288 9.88 7.53 -32.40
CA GLY A 288 10.71 6.34 -32.57
C GLY A 288 10.99 5.62 -31.24
N PRO A 289 11.18 4.29 -31.28
CA PRO A 289 11.47 3.49 -30.10
C PRO A 289 12.80 3.89 -29.45
N VAL A 290 13.02 3.50 -28.19
CA VAL A 290 14.32 3.74 -27.53
C VAL A 290 15.33 2.69 -28.01
N VAL A 291 16.40 3.12 -28.69
CA VAL A 291 17.42 2.20 -29.24
C VAL A 291 18.79 2.45 -28.62
N ILE A 292 19.27 1.50 -27.82
CA ILE A 292 20.59 1.54 -27.17
C ILE A 292 21.64 0.89 -28.09
N ASN A 293 22.04 1.63 -29.13
CA ASN A 293 22.95 1.14 -30.19
C ASN A 293 24.37 0.77 -29.73
N LYS A 294 24.84 1.25 -28.56
CA LYS A 294 26.19 0.94 -28.05
C LYS A 294 26.14 -0.22 -27.05
N PRO A 295 26.82 -1.37 -27.31
CA PRO A 295 26.84 -2.50 -26.39
C PRO A 295 27.34 -2.15 -24.98
N SER A 296 28.29 -1.21 -24.88
CA SER A 296 28.81 -0.67 -23.62
C SER A 296 27.76 0.07 -22.79
N ILE A 297 26.88 0.84 -23.43
CA ILE A 297 25.76 1.51 -22.77
C ILE A 297 24.71 0.48 -22.34
N ARG A 298 24.33 -0.47 -23.22
CA ARG A 298 23.36 -1.53 -22.87
C ARG A 298 23.87 -2.39 -21.71
N HIS A 299 25.12 -2.83 -21.74
CA HIS A 299 25.75 -3.57 -20.65
C HIS A 299 25.81 -2.77 -19.34
N SER A 300 26.12 -1.46 -19.40
CA SER A 300 26.10 -0.60 -18.21
C SER A 300 24.70 -0.51 -17.58
N ILE A 301 23.66 -0.36 -18.41
CA ILE A 301 22.26 -0.31 -17.99
C ILE A 301 21.81 -1.67 -17.41
N SER A 302 22.02 -2.78 -18.13
CA SER A 302 21.66 -4.12 -17.63
C SER A 302 22.38 -4.45 -16.32
N THR A 303 23.65 -4.08 -16.17
CA THR A 303 24.42 -4.25 -14.92
C THR A 303 23.93 -3.35 -13.78
N TYR A 304 23.35 -2.18 -14.10
CA TYR A 304 22.75 -1.27 -13.12
C TYR A 304 21.37 -1.76 -12.64
N LEU A 305 20.57 -2.33 -13.54
CA LEU A 305 19.27 -2.95 -13.25
C LEU A 305 19.45 -4.23 -12.41
N ALA A 306 20.32 -5.16 -12.84
CA ALA A 306 20.66 -6.38 -12.11
C ALA A 306 21.32 -6.13 -10.72
N LEU A 307 21.68 -4.87 -10.41
CA LEU A 307 22.20 -4.43 -9.13
C LEU A 307 21.24 -3.46 -8.41
N GLU A 308 19.92 -3.54 -8.66
CA GLU A 308 18.91 -2.66 -8.04
C GLU A 308 19.03 -2.56 -6.51
N HIS A 309 19.30 -3.69 -5.85
CA HIS A 309 19.46 -3.78 -4.38
C HIS A 309 20.93 -3.87 -3.91
N ALA A 310 21.91 -3.87 -4.81
CA ALA A 310 23.32 -4.01 -4.46
C ALA A 310 24.05 -2.66 -4.31
N SER A 311 25.07 -2.62 -3.45
CA SER A 311 25.88 -1.41 -3.21
C SER A 311 26.56 -0.89 -4.48
N GLN A 312 26.72 0.43 -4.61
CA GLN A 312 27.52 1.06 -5.68
C GLN A 312 28.93 0.44 -5.83
N GLN A 313 29.57 0.03 -4.71
CA GLN A 313 30.87 -0.64 -4.74
C GLN A 313 30.87 -2.00 -5.45
N ALA A 314 29.72 -2.65 -5.65
CA ALA A 314 29.61 -3.89 -6.42
C ALA A 314 29.70 -3.58 -7.93
N TYR A 315 28.89 -2.62 -8.39
CA TYR A 315 28.94 -2.09 -9.76
C TYR A 315 30.35 -1.59 -10.13
N GLU A 316 31.01 -0.83 -9.23
CA GLU A 316 32.40 -0.37 -9.38
C GLU A 316 33.46 -1.49 -9.31
N LYS A 317 33.12 -2.68 -8.79
CA LYS A 317 34.00 -3.86 -8.85
C LYS A 317 33.82 -4.61 -10.17
N ILE A 318 32.59 -4.73 -10.67
CA ILE A 318 32.32 -5.30 -12.01
C ILE A 318 33.02 -4.45 -13.08
N GLY A 319 32.86 -3.13 -13.07
CA GLY A 319 33.51 -2.25 -14.04
C GLY A 319 35.03 -2.33 -14.06
N ARG A 320 35.66 -2.50 -12.88
CA ARG A 320 37.12 -2.77 -12.79
C ARG A 320 37.50 -4.18 -13.23
N SER A 321 36.62 -5.17 -13.03
CA SER A 321 36.84 -6.53 -13.51
C SER A 321 36.76 -6.61 -15.03
N GLU A 322 35.80 -5.93 -15.66
CA GLU A 322 35.74 -5.78 -17.12
C GLU A 322 36.99 -5.05 -17.65
N GLU A 323 37.39 -3.94 -17.03
CA GLU A 323 38.57 -3.15 -17.43
C GLU A 323 39.90 -3.93 -17.33
N ILE A 324 40.00 -4.90 -16.41
CA ILE A 324 41.17 -5.79 -16.27
C ILE A 324 41.14 -6.97 -17.25
N ASN A 325 39.98 -7.63 -17.42
CA ASN A 325 39.90 -8.87 -18.21
C ASN A 325 39.61 -8.62 -19.70
N TYR A 326 39.02 -7.48 -20.06
CA TYR A 326 38.66 -7.12 -21.43
C TYR A 326 39.07 -5.66 -21.76
N PRO A 327 40.34 -5.25 -21.59
CA PRO A 327 40.80 -3.87 -21.79
C PRO A 327 40.60 -3.32 -23.21
N GLN A 328 40.31 -4.19 -24.18
CA GLN A 328 39.93 -3.84 -25.56
C GLN A 328 38.45 -3.44 -25.74
N ARG A 329 37.62 -3.50 -24.69
CA ARG A 329 36.22 -3.05 -24.72
C ARG A 329 36.08 -1.58 -24.31
N ASP A 330 35.04 -0.94 -24.84
CA ASP A 330 34.51 0.32 -24.31
C ASP A 330 34.31 0.22 -22.78
N LYS A 331 34.79 1.21 -22.03
CA LYS A 331 34.68 1.25 -20.57
C LYS A 331 33.22 1.37 -20.12
N MET A 332 32.82 0.52 -19.16
CA MET A 332 31.50 0.59 -18.52
C MET A 332 31.27 1.95 -17.85
N LEU A 333 30.08 2.52 -18.04
CA LEU A 333 29.71 3.84 -17.54
C LEU A 333 29.68 3.87 -16.00
N SER A 334 29.89 5.03 -15.39
CA SER A 334 29.59 5.23 -13.96
C SER A 334 28.08 5.24 -13.72
N ILE A 335 27.62 4.91 -12.49
CA ILE A 335 26.20 4.96 -12.12
C ILE A 335 25.55 6.30 -12.48
N ARG A 336 26.21 7.42 -12.15
CA ARG A 336 25.73 8.77 -12.47
C ARG A 336 25.56 9.01 -13.98
N ASN A 337 26.41 8.41 -14.81
CA ASN A 337 26.32 8.51 -16.27
C ASN A 337 25.21 7.59 -16.82
N VAL A 338 24.97 6.44 -16.20
CA VAL A 338 23.82 5.58 -16.51
C VAL A 338 22.52 6.32 -16.18
N GLU A 339 22.37 6.86 -14.97
CA GLU A 339 21.20 7.63 -14.55
C GLU A 339 20.92 8.82 -15.46
N HIS A 340 21.96 9.56 -15.86
CA HIS A 340 21.83 10.66 -16.82
C HIS A 340 21.38 10.20 -18.21
N ILE A 341 21.89 9.07 -18.72
CA ILE A 341 21.50 8.52 -20.02
C ILE A 341 20.09 7.92 -19.98
N ILE A 342 19.66 7.32 -18.87
CA ILE A 342 18.27 6.87 -18.69
C ILE A 342 17.32 8.08 -18.69
N ALA A 343 17.69 9.18 -18.02
CA ALA A 343 16.93 10.43 -18.07
C ALA A 343 16.84 10.99 -19.51
N GLN A 344 17.92 10.95 -20.28
CA GLN A 344 17.93 11.36 -21.69
C GLN A 344 17.08 10.47 -22.60
N TYR A 345 17.08 9.15 -22.40
CA TYR A 345 16.29 8.22 -23.21
C TYR A 345 14.78 8.31 -22.92
N THR A 346 14.40 8.53 -21.65
CA THR A 346 13.00 8.58 -21.20
C THR A 346 12.41 9.99 -21.19
N GLY A 347 13.25 11.03 -21.17
CA GLY A 347 12.82 12.42 -20.91
C GLY A 347 12.44 12.71 -19.45
N VAL A 348 12.55 11.73 -18.55
CA VAL A 348 12.09 11.83 -17.15
C VAL A 348 13.16 12.50 -16.29
N GLU A 349 12.90 13.76 -15.94
CA GLU A 349 13.75 14.58 -15.09
C GLU A 349 13.07 14.96 -13.77
N LYS A 350 13.87 15.23 -12.73
CA LYS A 350 13.37 15.64 -11.41
C LYS A 350 13.43 17.15 -11.27
N ILE A 351 12.35 17.74 -10.75
CA ILE A 351 12.30 19.15 -10.40
C ILE A 351 12.52 19.28 -8.89
N GLU A 352 13.53 20.05 -8.50
CA GLU A 352 13.80 20.33 -7.09
C GLU A 352 13.27 21.72 -6.69
N HIS A 353 12.48 21.80 -5.63
CA HIS A 353 11.94 23.04 -5.07
C HIS A 353 12.43 23.28 -3.64
N ASP A 354 12.68 24.54 -3.27
CA ASP A 354 13.15 24.91 -1.94
C ASP A 354 12.03 24.71 -0.89
N MET A 355 12.38 24.30 0.33
CA MET A 355 11.42 24.13 1.43
C MET A 355 11.94 24.60 2.78
N CYS A 356 11.03 24.85 3.71
CA CYS A 356 11.35 25.12 5.11
C CYS A 356 12.15 23.94 5.73
N PRO A 357 13.23 24.20 6.51
CA PRO A 357 13.97 23.15 7.21
C PRO A 357 13.11 22.24 8.11
N ASN A 358 12.04 22.79 8.68
CA ASN A 358 11.09 22.07 9.54
C ASN A 358 9.90 21.45 8.77
N THR A 359 9.92 21.42 7.43
CA THR A 359 8.83 20.88 6.57
C THR A 359 7.49 21.63 6.74
N CYS A 360 7.50 22.86 7.28
CA CYS A 360 6.30 23.66 7.48
C CYS A 360 5.61 24.07 6.16
N LEU A 361 6.40 24.41 5.13
CA LEU A 361 5.92 24.81 3.79
C LEU A 361 7.02 24.65 2.74
N ALA A 362 6.62 24.59 1.48
CA ALA A 362 7.45 24.81 0.30
C ALA A 362 7.48 26.30 -0.08
N TYR A 363 8.57 26.75 -0.71
CA TYR A 363 8.69 28.09 -1.27
C TYR A 363 8.19 28.12 -2.72
N THR A 364 6.88 28.01 -2.88
CA THR A 364 6.14 27.82 -4.15
C THR A 364 4.84 28.64 -4.14
N GLY A 365 4.33 29.03 -5.32
CA GLY A 365 3.13 29.88 -5.47
C GLY A 365 3.25 31.17 -4.63
N PRO A 366 2.25 31.53 -3.79
CA PRO A 366 2.30 32.66 -2.85
C PRO A 366 3.59 32.76 -2.01
N PHE A 367 4.27 31.64 -1.73
CA PHE A 367 5.49 31.61 -0.91
C PHE A 367 6.79 31.63 -1.71
N ALA A 368 6.73 31.68 -3.05
CA ALA A 368 7.91 31.60 -3.94
C ALA A 368 8.96 32.69 -3.68
N HIS A 369 8.54 33.87 -3.23
CA HIS A 369 9.42 35.02 -2.97
C HIS A 369 9.90 35.14 -1.51
N HIS A 370 9.45 34.28 -0.59
CA HIS A 370 9.86 34.36 0.82
C HIS A 370 11.34 33.95 1.03
N GLU A 371 12.06 34.74 1.83
CA GLU A 371 13.43 34.44 2.32
C GLU A 371 13.45 33.57 3.59
N ALA A 372 12.32 33.49 4.30
CA ALA A 372 12.17 32.76 5.56
C ALA A 372 10.75 32.21 5.71
N CYS A 373 10.57 31.19 6.55
CA CYS A 373 9.30 30.51 6.70
C CYS A 373 8.31 31.32 7.55
N SER A 374 7.16 31.68 6.97
CA SER A 374 6.06 32.40 7.65
C SER A 374 5.47 31.66 8.87
N THR A 375 5.67 30.35 8.99
CA THR A 375 5.18 29.53 10.10
C THR A 375 6.16 29.43 11.29
N CYS A 376 7.47 29.40 11.04
CA CYS A 376 8.47 29.12 12.09
C CYS A 376 9.72 30.03 12.08
N GLY A 377 9.77 31.04 11.22
CA GLY A 377 10.85 32.05 11.17
C GLY A 377 12.20 31.58 10.59
N LEU A 378 12.40 30.29 10.36
CA LEU A 378 13.67 29.76 9.84
C LEU A 378 13.96 30.25 8.41
N SER A 379 15.23 30.59 8.17
CA SER A 379 15.77 30.94 6.86
C SER A 379 15.48 29.86 5.81
N ARG A 380 15.15 30.28 4.58
CA ARG A 380 15.14 29.46 3.36
C ARG A 380 16.54 28.97 3.00
N TRP A 381 17.55 29.76 3.32
CA TRP A 381 18.93 29.60 2.89
C TRP A 381 19.79 28.94 3.95
N ASP A 382 20.73 28.10 3.51
CA ASP A 382 21.81 27.54 4.33
C ASP A 382 22.66 28.68 4.92
N GLU A 383 22.48 28.96 6.21
CA GLU A 383 23.13 30.08 6.89
C GLU A 383 24.66 29.93 6.97
N ALA A 384 25.19 28.70 6.98
CA ALA A 384 26.63 28.46 6.99
C ALA A 384 27.23 28.84 5.63
N LYS A 385 26.62 28.42 4.51
CA LYS A 385 27.04 28.80 3.15
C LYS A 385 26.79 30.29 2.87
N ARG A 386 25.66 30.85 3.34
CA ARG A 386 25.35 32.29 3.22
C ARG A 386 26.38 33.14 3.99
N THR A 387 26.77 32.73 5.20
CA THR A 387 27.77 33.45 6.00
C THR A 387 29.17 33.31 5.40
N ALA A 388 29.60 32.10 5.05
CA ALA A 388 30.92 31.85 4.45
C ALA A 388 31.15 32.56 3.09
N SER A 389 30.07 32.96 2.41
CA SER A 389 30.11 33.72 1.15
C SER A 389 29.83 35.22 1.30
N ASN A 390 29.74 35.75 2.53
CA ASN A 390 29.31 37.12 2.82
C ASN A 390 28.00 37.51 2.10
N GLY A 391 27.02 36.60 2.13
CA GLY A 391 25.70 36.75 1.53
C GLY A 391 25.61 36.51 0.02
N ARG A 392 26.74 36.29 -0.68
CA ARG A 392 26.79 36.18 -2.15
C ARG A 392 26.22 34.86 -2.69
N VAL A 393 26.33 33.77 -1.93
CA VAL A 393 25.85 32.45 -2.36
C VAL A 393 24.60 32.08 -1.57
N LYS A 394 23.45 32.10 -2.26
CA LYS A 394 22.16 31.60 -1.75
C LYS A 394 21.98 30.14 -2.17
N VAL A 395 22.14 29.21 -1.23
CA VAL A 395 21.82 27.79 -1.39
C VAL A 395 20.67 27.47 -0.46
N ALA A 396 19.63 26.80 -0.97
CA ALA A 396 18.48 26.40 -0.15
C ALA A 396 18.92 25.46 0.99
N ALA A 397 18.42 25.70 2.20
CA ALA A 397 18.71 24.88 3.37
C ALA A 397 18.15 23.45 3.22
N ARG A 398 17.01 23.31 2.55
CA ARG A 398 16.41 22.04 2.12
C ARG A 398 15.64 22.20 0.81
N LYS A 399 15.42 21.08 0.13
CA LYS A 399 14.55 20.96 -1.04
C LYS A 399 13.68 19.71 -0.96
N PHE A 400 12.55 19.72 -1.66
CA PHE A 400 11.74 18.55 -2.00
C PHE A 400 11.78 18.30 -3.52
N ILE A 401 11.28 17.15 -3.97
CA ILE A 401 11.29 16.73 -5.38
C ILE A 401 9.86 16.52 -5.90
N THR A 402 9.63 17.00 -7.12
CA THR A 402 8.47 16.68 -7.99
C THR A 402 9.00 16.05 -9.28
N ILE A 403 8.22 15.16 -9.89
CA ILE A 403 8.54 14.52 -11.17
C ILE A 403 7.32 14.68 -12.10
N PRO A 404 7.44 15.36 -13.26
CA PRO A 404 6.32 15.54 -14.19
C PRO A 404 5.76 14.21 -14.71
N ILE A 405 4.45 14.13 -14.88
CA ILE A 405 3.77 12.91 -15.38
C ILE A 405 3.84 12.81 -16.92
N GLY A 406 3.86 13.93 -17.65
CA GLY A 406 3.90 13.97 -19.12
C GLY A 406 5.01 13.13 -19.76
N PRO A 407 6.30 13.33 -19.40
CA PRO A 407 7.40 12.51 -19.91
C PRO A 407 7.29 11.02 -19.54
N GLN A 408 6.69 10.68 -18.40
CA GLN A 408 6.47 9.28 -18.00
C GLN A 408 5.43 8.60 -18.90
N ILE A 409 4.36 9.31 -19.28
CA ILE A 409 3.37 8.85 -20.26
C ILE A 409 4.01 8.72 -21.65
N GLN A 410 4.74 9.76 -22.11
CA GLN A 410 5.43 9.75 -23.40
C GLN A 410 6.46 8.62 -23.52
N ALA A 411 7.20 8.32 -22.45
CA ALA A 411 8.12 7.19 -22.42
C ALA A 411 7.39 5.84 -22.60
N ARG A 412 6.24 5.65 -21.94
CA ARG A 412 5.43 4.42 -22.02
C ARG A 412 4.90 4.15 -23.43
N MET A 413 4.46 5.18 -24.15
CA MET A 413 3.86 5.04 -25.49
C MET A 413 4.87 4.69 -26.60
N ARG A 414 6.19 4.68 -26.29
CA ARG A 414 7.28 4.41 -27.25
C ARG A 414 7.62 2.93 -27.43
N SER A 415 6.96 2.04 -26.70
CA SER A 415 6.96 0.59 -26.96
C SER A 415 5.60 0.20 -27.56
N PRO A 416 5.53 -0.52 -28.69
CA PRO A 416 4.26 -0.97 -29.28
C PRO A 416 3.44 -1.83 -28.30
N GLU A 417 4.10 -2.64 -27.48
CA GLU A 417 3.46 -3.45 -26.45
C GLU A 417 2.80 -2.57 -25.38
N SER A 418 3.54 -1.61 -24.80
CA SER A 418 3.00 -0.72 -23.76
C SER A 418 2.04 0.36 -24.29
N ALA A 419 2.11 0.73 -25.56
CA ALA A 419 1.09 1.55 -26.23
C ALA A 419 -0.22 0.76 -26.38
N ARG A 420 -0.15 -0.49 -26.85
CA ARG A 420 -1.30 -1.41 -26.94
C ARG A 420 -1.96 -1.64 -25.58
N GLU A 421 -1.18 -1.80 -24.51
CA GLU A 421 -1.72 -1.92 -23.14
C GLU A 421 -2.54 -0.70 -22.69
N MET A 422 -2.21 0.50 -23.18
CA MET A 422 -2.90 1.74 -22.83
C MET A 422 -4.28 1.89 -23.50
N ARG A 423 -4.62 1.04 -24.47
CA ARG A 423 -5.98 0.98 -25.05
C ARG A 423 -6.97 0.17 -24.21
N TYR A 424 -6.52 -0.65 -23.24
CA TYR A 424 -7.38 -1.52 -22.43
C TYR A 424 -8.62 -0.79 -21.90
N LEU A 425 -8.44 0.41 -21.33
CA LEU A 425 -9.53 1.17 -20.72
C LEU A 425 -10.64 1.49 -21.74
N TYR A 426 -10.27 1.93 -22.94
CA TYR A 426 -11.23 2.22 -24.01
C TYR A 426 -11.87 0.93 -24.54
N GLU A 427 -11.06 -0.10 -24.79
CA GLU A 427 -11.53 -1.39 -25.30
C GLU A 427 -12.50 -2.09 -24.32
N ARG A 428 -12.22 -2.06 -23.02
CA ARG A 428 -13.12 -2.55 -21.95
C ARG A 428 -14.39 -1.71 -21.87
N THR A 429 -14.29 -0.38 -21.97
CA THR A 429 -15.47 0.51 -21.92
C THR A 429 -16.44 0.24 -23.06
N LEU A 430 -15.95 -0.01 -24.28
CA LEU A 430 -16.81 -0.38 -25.40
C LEU A 430 -17.55 -1.72 -25.17
N GLN A 431 -16.90 -2.71 -24.56
CA GLN A 431 -17.56 -3.98 -24.19
C GLN A 431 -18.70 -3.76 -23.18
N VAL A 432 -18.49 -2.90 -22.19
CA VAL A 432 -19.44 -2.61 -21.11
C VAL A 432 -20.64 -1.83 -21.64
N VAL A 433 -20.39 -0.80 -22.46
CA VAL A 433 -21.45 -0.05 -23.14
C VAL A 433 -22.31 -0.99 -24.01
N GLU A 434 -21.70 -1.97 -24.67
CA GLU A 434 -22.44 -2.96 -25.47
C GLU A 434 -23.18 -4.02 -24.61
N GLU A 435 -22.64 -4.44 -23.46
CA GLU A 435 -23.40 -5.22 -22.47
C GLU A 435 -24.63 -4.45 -21.98
N MET A 436 -24.49 -3.15 -21.71
CA MET A 436 -25.59 -2.29 -21.28
C MET A 436 -26.64 -2.13 -22.38
N ARG A 437 -26.28 -1.89 -23.65
CA ARG A 437 -27.24 -1.88 -24.78
C ARG A 437 -28.00 -3.21 -24.89
N ARG A 438 -27.31 -4.34 -24.73
CA ARG A 438 -27.87 -5.68 -24.91
C ARG A 438 -28.73 -6.15 -23.73
N THR A 439 -28.53 -5.62 -22.53
CA THR A 439 -29.15 -6.17 -21.30
C THR A 439 -29.83 -5.16 -20.37
N GLY A 440 -29.64 -3.86 -20.60
CA GLY A 440 -30.13 -2.78 -19.73
C GLY A 440 -29.42 -2.66 -18.38
N LYS A 441 -28.33 -3.40 -18.13
CA LYS A 441 -27.61 -3.39 -16.85
C LYS A 441 -26.13 -3.76 -17.00
N ILE A 442 -25.37 -3.56 -15.93
CA ILE A 442 -24.05 -4.17 -15.72
C ILE A 442 -24.27 -5.38 -14.79
N SER A 443 -23.77 -6.55 -15.18
CA SER A 443 -23.98 -7.79 -14.41
C SER A 443 -23.01 -7.96 -13.24
N GLU A 444 -21.74 -7.59 -13.42
CA GLU A 444 -20.66 -7.72 -12.46
C GLU A 444 -19.77 -6.47 -12.49
N LEU A 445 -19.38 -5.98 -11.30
CA LEU A 445 -18.43 -4.89 -11.15
C LEU A 445 -17.03 -5.49 -10.98
N ASP A 446 -16.16 -5.36 -11.99
CA ASP A 446 -14.78 -5.89 -11.96
C ASP A 446 -13.67 -4.82 -12.11
N ASP A 447 -13.98 -3.60 -12.53
CA ASP A 447 -13.03 -2.48 -12.66
C ASP A 447 -13.74 -1.14 -12.43
N VAL A 448 -12.98 -0.04 -12.28
CA VAL A 448 -13.49 1.34 -12.23
C VAL A 448 -14.27 1.73 -13.49
N VAL A 449 -14.08 0.98 -14.58
CA VAL A 449 -14.86 1.05 -15.83
C VAL A 449 -16.35 0.83 -15.59
N MET A 450 -16.73 0.11 -14.54
CA MET A 450 -18.14 -0.17 -14.21
C MET A 450 -18.79 0.92 -13.35
N GLY A 451 -18.01 1.90 -12.89
CA GLY A 451 -18.51 3.02 -12.09
C GLY A 451 -19.26 4.05 -12.93
N TRP A 452 -20.46 4.43 -12.48
CA TRP A 452 -21.30 5.44 -13.14
C TRP A 452 -20.63 6.81 -13.30
N ASP A 453 -19.74 7.22 -12.39
CA ASP A 453 -18.94 8.44 -12.51
C ASP A 453 -18.03 8.39 -13.76
N TYR A 454 -17.39 7.23 -14.01
CA TYR A 454 -16.52 7.02 -15.17
C TYR A 454 -17.32 6.86 -16.47
N LEU A 455 -18.32 5.97 -16.48
CA LEU A 455 -19.14 5.72 -17.68
C LEU A 455 -19.87 6.97 -18.13
N GLY A 456 -20.42 7.75 -17.19
CA GLY A 456 -21.05 9.04 -17.51
C GLY A 456 -20.07 10.11 -18.01
N ALA A 457 -18.79 10.05 -17.63
CA ALA A 457 -17.74 10.91 -18.20
C ALA A 457 -17.34 10.46 -19.62
N PHE A 458 -17.36 9.15 -19.90
CA PHE A 458 -17.13 8.61 -21.24
C PHE A 458 -18.28 8.91 -22.20
N LEU A 459 -19.53 8.61 -21.81
CA LEU A 459 -20.73 8.82 -22.65
C LEU A 459 -20.94 10.30 -23.00
N ASN A 460 -20.68 11.22 -22.06
CA ASN A 460 -20.77 12.66 -22.32
C ASN A 460 -19.57 13.21 -23.13
N GLY A 461 -18.56 12.39 -23.45
CA GLY A 461 -17.38 12.79 -24.21
C GLY A 461 -16.34 13.61 -23.43
N ASP A 462 -16.39 13.62 -22.09
CA ASP A 462 -15.34 14.19 -21.23
C ASP A 462 -14.06 13.33 -21.25
N ILE A 463 -14.20 12.03 -21.55
CA ILE A 463 -13.12 11.05 -21.71
C ILE A 463 -13.25 10.40 -23.10
N LYS A 464 -12.16 10.35 -23.88
CA LYS A 464 -12.14 9.89 -25.28
C LYS A 464 -11.10 8.78 -25.49
N LYS A 465 -11.11 8.07 -26.64
CA LYS A 465 -10.16 6.97 -26.98
C LYS A 465 -8.72 7.28 -26.56
N ASN A 466 -8.28 8.49 -26.87
CA ASN A 466 -6.88 8.91 -26.79
C ASN A 466 -6.55 9.69 -25.51
N ASP A 467 -7.47 9.83 -24.56
CA ASP A 467 -7.25 10.57 -23.31
C ASP A 467 -6.56 9.69 -22.24
N THR A 468 -5.68 10.30 -21.46
CA THR A 468 -4.97 9.62 -20.37
C THR A 468 -5.68 9.87 -19.05
N VAL A 469 -6.17 8.80 -18.42
CA VAL A 469 -6.94 8.84 -17.17
C VAL A 469 -6.03 8.48 -16.00
N LEU A 470 -5.96 9.38 -15.02
CA LEU A 470 -5.07 9.28 -13.86
C LEU A 470 -5.86 9.18 -12.54
N THR A 471 -5.29 8.47 -11.59
CA THR A 471 -5.61 8.56 -10.16
C THR A 471 -4.35 8.99 -9.40
N VAL A 472 -4.50 9.81 -8.36
CA VAL A 472 -3.40 10.22 -7.48
C VAL A 472 -3.60 9.66 -6.06
N SER A 473 -2.53 9.16 -5.45
CA SER A 473 -2.52 8.76 -4.04
C SER A 473 -1.44 9.53 -3.28
N LEU A 474 -1.75 9.95 -2.05
CA LEU A 474 -0.83 10.63 -1.12
C LEU A 474 -0.80 9.88 0.23
N ASP A 475 0.39 9.73 0.83
CA ASP A 475 0.57 9.13 2.16
C ASP A 475 1.91 9.54 2.83
N GLY A 476 2.02 9.32 4.14
CA GLY A 476 3.17 9.64 4.99
C GLY A 476 3.99 8.42 5.42
N ALA A 477 5.13 8.19 4.76
CA ALA A 477 6.09 7.15 5.07
C ALA A 477 6.88 7.40 6.39
N GLN A 478 6.97 6.36 7.22
CA GLN A 478 7.74 6.31 8.48
C GLN A 478 9.12 5.69 8.21
N LEU A 479 10.22 6.41 8.46
CA LEU A 479 11.59 5.91 8.21
C LEU A 479 12.35 5.56 9.49
N TYR A 480 11.90 6.05 10.65
CA TYR A 480 12.46 5.74 11.95
C TYR A 480 11.46 5.00 12.85
N GLY A 481 11.94 4.41 13.95
CA GLY A 481 11.10 3.68 14.92
C GLY A 481 10.17 4.55 15.78
N SER A 482 10.00 5.82 15.45
CA SER A 482 9.00 6.75 15.98
C SER A 482 7.68 6.59 15.24
N LYS A 483 6.54 6.65 15.94
CA LYS A 483 5.19 6.50 15.33
C LYS A 483 4.71 7.74 14.55
N GLU A 484 5.61 8.60 14.10
CA GLU A 484 5.27 9.82 13.38
C GLU A 484 5.72 9.67 11.92
N SER A 485 4.83 9.97 10.97
CA SER A 485 5.12 9.87 9.54
C SER A 485 6.08 10.99 9.13
N ASP A 486 7.37 10.68 9.25
CA ASP A 486 8.47 11.61 9.11
C ASP A 486 8.52 12.29 7.73
N CYS A 487 8.16 11.59 6.64
CA CYS A 487 8.23 12.08 5.26
C CYS A 487 7.00 11.65 4.43
N TRP A 488 6.69 12.36 3.35
CA TRP A 488 5.44 12.16 2.58
C TRP A 488 5.73 11.94 1.09
N ILE A 489 4.93 11.11 0.43
CA ILE A 489 5.11 10.69 -0.98
C ILE A 489 3.76 10.76 -1.69
N TYR A 490 3.74 11.20 -2.95
CA TYR A 490 2.59 10.97 -3.85
C TYR A 490 2.98 10.22 -5.12
N ILE A 491 2.03 9.43 -5.62
CA ILE A 491 2.14 8.61 -6.83
C ILE A 491 0.94 8.83 -7.74
N TRP A 492 1.17 8.67 -9.03
CA TRP A 492 0.15 8.58 -10.07
C TRP A 492 -0.06 7.12 -10.45
N ILE A 493 -1.32 6.73 -10.64
CA ILE A 493 -1.74 5.43 -11.17
C ILE A 493 -2.43 5.70 -12.51
N ILE A 494 -1.96 5.05 -13.57
CA ILE A 494 -2.50 5.18 -14.92
C ILE A 494 -3.64 4.18 -15.09
N ILE A 495 -4.87 4.68 -15.25
CA ILE A 495 -6.09 3.87 -15.34
C ILE A 495 -6.27 3.25 -16.72
N ASN A 496 -5.61 3.80 -17.76
CA ASN A 496 -5.60 3.28 -19.14
C ASN A 496 -5.19 1.81 -19.24
N LEU A 497 -4.27 1.37 -18.39
CA LEU A 497 -3.75 0.01 -18.30
C LEU A 497 -4.76 -0.92 -17.59
N SER A 498 -4.70 -2.23 -17.87
CA SER A 498 -5.52 -3.23 -17.19
C SER A 498 -5.30 -3.28 -15.67
N PRO A 499 -6.30 -3.72 -14.87
CA PRO A 499 -6.15 -3.95 -13.44
C PRO A 499 -4.97 -4.85 -13.11
N ASP A 500 -4.73 -5.90 -13.91
CA ASP A 500 -3.58 -6.79 -13.74
C ASP A 500 -2.22 -6.10 -13.94
N LYS A 501 -2.16 -4.89 -14.49
CA LYS A 501 -0.91 -4.19 -14.80
C LYS A 501 -0.72 -2.92 -13.97
N ARG A 502 -1.75 -2.09 -13.84
CA ARG A 502 -1.62 -0.71 -13.30
C ARG A 502 -1.08 -0.61 -11.86
N TYR A 503 -1.14 -1.68 -11.07
CA TYR A 503 -0.65 -1.74 -9.68
C TYR A 503 0.69 -2.47 -9.49
N LYS A 504 1.28 -3.02 -10.56
CA LYS A 504 2.62 -3.66 -10.55
C LYS A 504 3.73 -2.60 -10.43
N LYS A 505 4.89 -2.96 -9.85
CA LYS A 505 6.03 -2.06 -9.53
C LYS A 505 6.45 -1.14 -10.69
N VAL A 506 6.42 -1.64 -11.93
CA VAL A 506 6.87 -0.96 -13.16
C VAL A 506 5.82 0.01 -13.77
N HIS A 507 4.54 -0.12 -13.42
CA HIS A 507 3.47 0.74 -13.96
C HIS A 507 3.08 1.90 -13.02
N VAL A 508 3.43 1.83 -11.73
CA VAL A 508 3.24 2.93 -10.76
C VAL A 508 4.22 4.07 -11.07
N CYS A 509 3.72 5.30 -11.14
CA CYS A 509 4.46 6.50 -11.53
C CYS A 509 4.71 7.43 -10.31
N PRO A 510 5.94 7.51 -9.75
CA PRO A 510 6.23 8.45 -8.67
C PRO A 510 5.99 9.91 -9.09
N GLY A 511 5.23 10.66 -8.28
CA GLY A 511 4.89 12.06 -8.53
C GLY A 511 5.75 13.04 -7.72
N GLY A 512 6.03 12.74 -6.46
CA GLY A 512 6.90 13.61 -5.65
C GLY A 512 7.20 13.10 -4.24
N PHE A 513 8.24 13.68 -3.65
CA PHE A 513 8.87 13.25 -2.40
C PHE A 513 9.14 14.47 -1.49
N ILE A 514 8.47 14.50 -0.34
CA ILE A 514 8.55 15.57 0.67
C ILE A 514 9.37 15.05 1.86
N PRO A 515 10.66 15.45 2.00
CA PRO A 515 11.54 14.90 3.02
C PRO A 515 11.26 15.40 4.44
N GLY A 516 11.56 14.54 5.41
CA GLY A 516 11.31 14.77 6.84
C GLY A 516 12.31 15.68 7.54
N PRO A 517 12.18 15.89 8.88
CA PRO A 517 11.66 14.90 9.83
C PRO A 517 10.23 15.12 10.32
N ASN A 518 9.51 16.15 9.83
CA ASN A 518 8.16 16.44 10.30
C ASN A 518 7.17 16.26 9.14
N LYS A 519 5.92 15.87 9.47
CA LYS A 519 4.80 15.94 8.52
C LYS A 519 4.64 17.36 7.93
N PRO A 520 4.18 17.49 6.66
CA PRO A 520 3.96 18.78 6.03
C PRO A 520 3.01 19.70 6.81
N GLY A 521 3.42 20.95 7.03
CA GLY A 521 2.57 21.96 7.70
C GLY A 521 1.50 22.54 6.77
N ASN A 522 1.88 22.86 5.54
CA ASN A 522 1.00 23.25 4.44
C ASN A 522 1.22 22.30 3.26
N VAL A 523 0.42 21.23 3.21
CA VAL A 523 0.46 20.19 2.16
C VAL A 523 0.32 20.79 0.76
N ASP A 524 -0.54 21.80 0.59
CA ASP A 524 -0.85 22.41 -0.71
C ASP A 524 0.41 22.96 -1.39
N SER A 525 1.27 23.63 -0.62
CA SER A 525 2.53 24.18 -1.14
C SER A 525 3.45 23.11 -1.75
N PHE A 526 3.37 21.86 -1.29
CA PHE A 526 4.15 20.73 -1.81
C PHE A 526 3.45 19.99 -2.97
N LEU A 527 2.12 19.91 -2.96
CA LEU A 527 1.34 19.32 -4.06
C LEU A 527 1.22 20.23 -5.27
N PHE A 528 1.25 21.55 -5.05
CA PHE A 528 1.01 22.57 -6.07
C PHE A 528 1.84 22.37 -7.35
N PRO A 529 3.17 22.13 -7.32
CA PRO A 529 3.93 21.87 -8.54
C PRO A 529 3.46 20.60 -9.28
N GLY A 530 3.00 19.56 -8.60
CA GLY A 530 2.45 18.36 -9.25
C GLY A 530 1.12 18.65 -9.95
N MET A 531 0.21 19.34 -9.27
CA MET A 531 -1.10 19.72 -9.80
C MET A 531 -1.01 20.77 -10.91
N HIS A 532 -0.06 21.70 -10.81
CA HIS A 532 0.24 22.70 -11.83
C HIS A 532 0.68 22.04 -13.15
N HIS A 533 1.59 21.05 -13.13
CA HIS A 533 1.94 20.30 -14.35
C HIS A 533 0.74 19.56 -14.95
N VAL A 534 -0.14 18.96 -14.13
CA VAL A 534 -1.37 18.32 -14.64
C VAL A 534 -2.29 19.36 -15.28
N ALA A 535 -2.48 20.52 -14.67
CA ALA A 535 -3.30 21.59 -15.21
C ALA A 535 -2.71 22.23 -16.48
N ALA A 536 -1.39 22.39 -16.57
CA ALA A 536 -0.71 22.84 -17.79
C ALA A 536 -0.96 21.85 -18.94
N LEU A 537 -0.89 20.53 -18.68
CA LEU A 537 -1.23 19.50 -19.66
C LEU A 537 -2.74 19.42 -19.97
N GLN A 538 -3.63 19.82 -19.04
CA GLN A 538 -5.06 20.02 -19.34
C GLN A 538 -5.32 21.28 -20.17
N ASN A 539 -4.52 22.33 -19.97
CA ASN A 539 -4.57 23.59 -20.70
C ASN A 539 -4.12 23.39 -22.15
N GLU A 540 -2.89 22.93 -22.34
CA GLU A 540 -2.27 22.77 -23.66
C GLU A 540 -2.63 21.46 -24.37
N GLY A 541 -2.80 20.36 -23.64
CA GLY A 541 -2.84 18.99 -24.17
C GLY A 541 -1.45 18.36 -24.23
N LEU A 542 -1.34 17.06 -23.95
CA LEU A 542 -0.09 16.30 -24.07
C LEU A 542 0.03 15.73 -25.49
N GLN A 543 1.11 16.05 -26.20
CA GLN A 543 1.43 15.39 -27.47
C GLN A 543 2.03 14.01 -27.21
N ILE A 544 1.46 12.98 -27.83
CA ILE A 544 1.89 11.58 -27.72
C ILE A 544 2.20 11.07 -29.13
N TRP A 545 3.31 10.33 -29.28
CA TRP A 545 3.50 9.41 -30.40
C TRP A 545 3.22 8.00 -29.89
N ASP A 546 2.36 7.28 -30.61
CA ASP A 546 1.95 5.91 -30.32
C ASP A 546 2.75 4.94 -31.20
N ALA A 547 3.51 4.03 -30.58
CA ALA A 547 4.35 3.08 -31.29
C ALA A 547 3.60 1.84 -31.83
N ASP A 548 2.34 1.61 -31.48
CA ASP A 548 1.50 0.52 -32.00
C ASP A 548 0.70 0.94 -33.23
N GLU A 549 0.19 2.19 -33.25
CA GLU A 549 -0.55 2.78 -34.38
C GLU A 549 0.32 3.66 -35.30
N ASP A 550 1.57 3.97 -34.93
CA ASP A 550 2.52 4.90 -35.59
C ASP A 550 1.90 6.29 -35.93
N VAL A 551 1.21 6.87 -34.96
CA VAL A 551 0.53 8.17 -35.08
C VAL A 551 0.93 9.12 -33.96
N VAL A 552 0.93 10.43 -34.28
CA VAL A 552 1.02 11.49 -33.29
C VAL A 552 -0.38 12.03 -33.00
N TYR A 553 -0.76 12.11 -31.72
CA TYR A 553 -2.04 12.65 -31.29
C TYR A 553 -1.93 13.48 -30.00
N ARG A 554 -2.92 14.35 -29.78
CA ARG A 554 -3.12 15.05 -28.51
C ARG A 554 -3.95 14.18 -27.56
N SER A 555 -3.36 13.77 -26.44
CA SER A 555 -4.10 13.31 -25.25
C SER A 555 -4.47 14.54 -24.42
N ASP A 556 -5.70 14.64 -23.96
CA ASP A 556 -5.99 15.43 -22.76
C ASP A 556 -5.82 14.53 -21.52
N ILE A 557 -5.58 15.15 -20.36
CA ILE A 557 -5.28 14.44 -19.10
C ILE A 557 -6.47 14.54 -18.14
N TYR A 558 -7.10 13.41 -17.82
CA TYR A 558 -8.27 13.35 -16.95
C TYR A 558 -7.89 12.91 -15.53
N LEU A 559 -8.22 13.69 -14.50
CA LEU A 559 -8.04 13.26 -13.11
C LEU A 559 -9.35 12.64 -12.59
N LEU A 560 -9.36 11.30 -12.52
CA LEU A 560 -10.50 10.51 -12.06
C LEU A 560 -10.60 10.58 -10.53
N PHE A 561 -9.62 10.01 -9.80
CA PHE A 561 -9.67 9.90 -8.34
C PHE A 561 -8.48 10.54 -7.61
N VAL A 562 -8.76 11.02 -6.39
CA VAL A 562 -7.81 11.53 -5.40
C VAL A 562 -7.97 10.71 -4.12
N THR A 563 -6.93 9.96 -3.75
CA THR A 563 -6.93 9.04 -2.61
C THR A 563 -5.90 9.46 -1.55
N ALA A 564 -6.32 9.42 -0.28
CA ALA A 564 -5.49 9.76 0.87
C ALA A 564 -6.04 9.05 2.12
N ASP A 565 -5.28 9.03 3.21
CA ASP A 565 -5.77 8.54 4.49
C ASP A 565 -6.84 9.49 5.08
N GLY A 566 -7.50 9.09 6.16
CA GLY A 566 -8.45 9.97 6.87
C GLY A 566 -7.87 11.35 7.22
N PRO A 567 -6.65 11.42 7.80
CA PRO A 567 -5.85 12.64 7.94
C PRO A 567 -5.52 13.47 6.68
N GLY A 568 -5.69 12.92 5.48
CA GLY A 568 -5.67 13.65 4.20
C GLY A 568 -7.06 14.08 3.70
N LEU A 569 -8.10 13.29 3.98
CA LEU A 569 -9.50 13.50 3.53
C LEU A 569 -10.34 14.45 4.42
N VAL A 570 -9.87 14.77 5.63
CA VAL A 570 -10.45 15.42 6.85
C VAL A 570 -11.69 16.38 6.75
N TYR A 571 -12.11 16.90 5.60
CA TYR A 571 -12.91 18.14 5.50
C TYR A 571 -14.27 18.01 4.81
N TRP A 572 -14.98 16.90 5.06
CA TRP A 572 -16.29 16.60 4.47
C TRP A 572 -17.41 16.27 5.46
N ASP A 573 -17.08 15.98 6.72
CA ASP A 573 -18.07 15.50 7.69
C ASP A 573 -18.68 16.66 8.51
N GLY A 574 -19.97 16.94 8.29
CA GLY A 574 -20.82 17.67 9.23
C GLY A 574 -21.27 16.77 10.39
N GLY A 575 -21.99 17.32 11.38
CA GLY A 575 -22.51 16.47 12.47
C GLY A 575 -23.10 17.21 13.67
N ARG A 576 -23.19 16.50 14.80
CA ARG A 576 -23.70 17.00 16.09
C ARG A 576 -22.55 17.35 17.03
N ARG A 577 -22.71 18.42 17.81
CA ARG A 577 -21.72 18.90 18.79
C ARG A 577 -22.19 18.68 20.23
N LYS A 578 -21.31 18.19 21.10
CA LYS A 578 -21.57 18.15 22.55
C LYS A 578 -21.64 19.56 23.15
N THR A 579 -22.54 19.78 24.10
CA THR A 579 -22.64 21.01 24.89
C THR A 579 -21.31 21.38 25.53
N ASN A 580 -20.90 22.65 25.39
CA ASN A 580 -19.63 23.21 25.87
C ASN A 580 -18.34 22.56 25.32
N LYS A 581 -18.40 21.79 24.22
CA LYS A 581 -17.22 21.30 23.48
C LYS A 581 -17.19 21.89 22.06
N SER A 582 -16.05 21.82 21.39
CA SER A 582 -15.85 22.27 20.00
C SER A 582 -16.03 21.19 18.94
N ASN A 583 -16.06 19.91 19.35
CA ASN A 583 -15.91 18.78 18.45
C ASN A 583 -17.26 18.30 17.91
N TYR A 584 -17.27 17.90 16.64
CA TYR A 584 -18.42 17.40 15.90
C TYR A 584 -18.29 15.90 15.66
N TYR A 585 -19.43 15.22 15.63
CA TYR A 585 -19.55 13.78 15.48
C TYR A 585 -20.73 13.48 14.53
N PRO A 586 -20.57 12.67 13.48
CA PRO A 586 -21.62 12.44 12.49
C PRO A 586 -22.65 11.40 12.98
N ALA A 587 -23.24 11.64 14.16
CA ALA A 587 -24.33 10.82 14.67
C ALA A 587 -25.64 11.19 13.97
N LEU A 588 -26.25 10.20 13.31
CA LEU A 588 -27.53 10.31 12.62
C LEU A 588 -28.68 10.44 13.63
N LEU A 589 -28.62 9.79 14.79
CA LEU A 589 -29.62 9.91 15.85
C LEU A 589 -29.29 11.06 16.82
N ARG A 590 -30.29 11.86 17.17
CA ARG A 590 -30.17 13.00 18.09
C ARG A 590 -30.07 12.52 19.54
N PRO A 591 -29.23 13.16 20.39
CA PRO A 591 -29.26 12.94 21.82
C PRO A 591 -30.67 13.11 22.41
N ARG A 592 -31.10 12.17 23.23
CA ARG A 592 -32.41 12.16 23.92
C ARG A 592 -32.33 12.76 25.33
N ASP A 593 -31.14 12.80 25.90
CA ASP A 593 -30.82 13.39 27.22
C ASP A 593 -30.59 14.91 27.14
N ARG A 594 -29.74 15.37 26.20
CA ARG A 594 -29.36 16.78 26.05
C ARG A 594 -28.86 17.09 24.65
N ALA A 595 -29.52 18.01 23.94
CA ALA A 595 -29.05 18.49 22.65
C ALA A 595 -28.46 19.90 22.76
N CYS A 596 -27.25 20.11 22.24
CA CYS A 596 -26.66 21.44 22.12
C CYS A 596 -27.47 22.32 21.14
N VAL A 597 -27.66 23.60 21.48
CA VAL A 597 -28.33 24.58 20.60
C VAL A 597 -27.52 24.74 19.31
N GLY A 598 -28.15 24.49 18.16
CA GLY A 598 -27.46 24.41 16.86
C GLY A 598 -26.91 23.01 16.52
N SER A 599 -27.34 21.97 17.23
CA SER A 599 -27.10 20.55 16.88
C SER A 599 -28.33 19.66 17.15
N ASN A 600 -29.48 20.29 17.38
CA ASN A 600 -30.75 19.68 17.78
C ASN A 600 -31.68 19.30 16.61
N PHE A 601 -31.13 19.24 15.39
CA PHE A 601 -31.81 18.81 14.16
C PHE A 601 -32.46 17.41 14.32
N PRO A 602 -33.48 17.05 13.52
CA PRO A 602 -34.11 15.72 13.55
C PRO A 602 -33.12 14.56 13.38
N ASP A 603 -33.60 13.34 13.63
CA ASP A 603 -32.88 12.11 13.31
C ASP A 603 -32.78 11.97 11.78
N VAL A 604 -31.65 11.47 11.28
CA VAL A 604 -31.40 11.25 9.84
C VAL A 604 -31.57 9.77 9.51
N ASP A 605 -32.25 9.46 8.40
CA ASP A 605 -32.42 8.08 7.94
C ASP A 605 -31.19 7.63 7.13
N VAL A 606 -30.47 6.64 7.66
CA VAL A 606 -29.30 6.02 7.03
C VAL A 606 -29.64 5.25 5.74
N PHE A 607 -30.91 4.87 5.54
CA PHE A 607 -31.38 4.25 4.29
C PHE A 607 -31.76 5.28 3.22
N ASN A 608 -31.75 6.57 3.56
CA ASN A 608 -32.08 7.68 2.67
C ASN A 608 -31.14 8.87 2.89
N LEU A 609 -29.83 8.58 2.94
CA LEU A 609 -28.79 9.61 2.98
C LEU A 609 -28.79 10.42 1.68
N PRO A 610 -28.61 11.76 1.74
CA PRO A 610 -28.46 12.56 0.52
C PRO A 610 -27.20 12.14 -0.24
N PRO A 611 -27.17 12.29 -1.58
CA PRO A 611 -25.96 12.03 -2.38
C PRO A 611 -24.76 12.82 -1.83
N GLY A 612 -23.64 12.13 -1.61
CA GLY A 612 -22.42 12.71 -1.04
C GLY A 612 -21.85 13.82 -1.91
N GLY A 613 -22.19 15.07 -1.59
CA GLY A 613 -22.06 16.23 -2.47
C GLY A 613 -23.41 16.88 -2.74
N SER A 614 -23.96 17.52 -1.70
CA SER A 614 -25.23 18.25 -1.76
C SER A 614 -25.15 19.46 -2.71
N GLU A 615 -26.30 19.86 -3.25
CA GLU A 615 -26.45 21.03 -4.15
C GLU A 615 -25.87 22.32 -3.54
N ASP A 616 -25.94 22.44 -2.22
CA ASP A 616 -25.43 23.58 -1.45
C ASP A 616 -23.89 23.63 -1.32
N TYR A 617 -23.13 22.65 -1.82
CA TYR A 617 -21.67 22.62 -1.65
C TYR A 617 -20.98 23.89 -2.18
N ALA A 618 -21.39 24.38 -3.36
CA ALA A 618 -20.85 25.60 -3.94
C ALA A 618 -21.16 26.85 -3.08
N ASP A 619 -22.34 26.90 -2.47
CA ASP A 619 -22.77 28.00 -1.62
C ASP A 619 -22.11 27.95 -0.24
N ASN A 620 -21.98 26.76 0.35
CA ASN A 620 -21.23 26.48 1.57
C ASN A 620 -19.74 26.83 1.41
N LEU A 621 -19.14 26.50 0.26
CA LEU A 621 -17.78 26.89 -0.08
C LEU A 621 -17.63 28.42 -0.24
N ARG A 622 -18.58 29.07 -0.92
CA ARG A 622 -18.61 30.54 -1.07
C ARG A 622 -18.76 31.24 0.28
N MET A 623 -19.64 30.75 1.14
CA MET A 623 -19.83 31.25 2.51
C MET A 623 -18.57 31.08 3.37
N LEU A 624 -17.83 29.98 3.22
CA LEU A 624 -16.56 29.79 3.89
C LEU A 624 -15.51 30.83 3.44
N VAL A 625 -15.31 30.98 2.13
CA VAL A 625 -14.26 31.85 1.56
C VAL A 625 -14.55 33.34 1.78
N ALA A 626 -15.82 33.75 1.68
CA ALA A 626 -16.28 35.12 1.92
C ALA A 626 -16.30 35.54 3.40
N SER A 627 -15.84 34.68 4.33
CA SER A 627 -15.88 34.95 5.77
C SER A 627 -15.14 36.24 6.17
N PRO A 628 -15.82 37.28 6.68
CA PRO A 628 -15.23 38.61 6.89
C PRO A 628 -14.27 38.68 8.10
N SER A 629 -14.22 37.65 8.95
CA SER A 629 -13.33 37.59 10.11
C SER A 629 -12.96 36.15 10.45
N LYS A 630 -11.86 35.95 11.18
CA LYS A 630 -11.46 34.62 11.67
C LYS A 630 -12.58 33.95 12.50
N ARG A 631 -13.29 34.72 13.33
CA ARG A 631 -14.45 34.23 14.10
C ARG A 631 -15.57 33.75 13.18
N GLN A 632 -15.89 34.49 12.12
CA GLN A 632 -16.94 34.07 11.18
C GLN A 632 -16.49 32.88 10.34
N TYR A 633 -15.23 32.81 9.94
CA TYR A 633 -14.65 31.61 9.29
C TYR A 633 -14.78 30.39 10.18
N ASP A 634 -14.47 30.49 11.48
CA ASP A 634 -14.59 29.35 12.39
C ASP A 634 -16.04 28.93 12.63
N VAL A 635 -17.01 29.86 12.53
CA VAL A 635 -18.46 29.54 12.52
C VAL A 635 -18.87 28.88 11.19
N ASN A 636 -18.48 29.45 10.05
CA ASN A 636 -18.87 28.96 8.73
C ASN A 636 -18.27 27.57 8.46
N LYS A 637 -16.97 27.37 8.72
CA LYS A 637 -16.30 26.06 8.74
C LYS A 637 -17.05 25.03 9.58
N THR A 638 -17.55 25.47 10.74
CA THR A 638 -18.23 24.60 11.70
C THR A 638 -19.65 24.22 11.23
N TYR A 639 -20.28 25.09 10.44
CA TYR A 639 -21.58 24.83 9.82
C TYR A 639 -21.46 23.92 8.59
N THR A 640 -20.43 24.12 7.76
CA THR A 640 -20.28 23.44 6.46
C THR A 640 -19.43 22.17 6.48
N GLY A 641 -18.63 21.94 7.53
CA GLY A 641 -17.58 20.90 7.56
C GLY A 641 -16.33 21.25 6.74
N ILE A 642 -16.51 21.99 5.63
CA ILE A 642 -15.45 22.47 4.74
C ILE A 642 -14.50 23.40 5.50
N THR A 643 -13.19 23.22 5.34
CA THR A 643 -12.19 24.06 6.06
C THR A 643 -11.31 24.91 5.16
N LYS A 644 -11.25 24.59 3.86
CA LYS A 644 -10.66 25.39 2.79
C LYS A 644 -11.16 24.87 1.43
N PRO A 645 -11.10 25.69 0.37
CA PRO A 645 -11.12 25.19 -1.00
C PRO A 645 -9.98 24.18 -1.24
N PRO A 646 -10.22 23.00 -1.85
CA PRO A 646 -9.16 22.07 -2.24
C PRO A 646 -8.49 22.50 -3.55
N LEU A 647 -7.17 22.29 -3.67
CA LEU A 647 -6.36 22.68 -4.84
C LEU A 647 -6.94 22.23 -6.20
N ILE A 648 -7.59 21.06 -6.23
CA ILE A 648 -8.11 20.45 -7.46
C ILE A 648 -9.30 21.22 -8.08
N LEU A 649 -9.84 22.26 -7.41
CA LEU A 649 -10.72 23.25 -8.06
C LEU A 649 -10.01 24.09 -9.12
N GLY A 650 -8.67 24.10 -9.13
CA GLY A 650 -7.88 24.70 -10.20
C GLY A 650 -7.84 23.87 -11.49
N LEU A 651 -8.20 22.58 -11.45
CA LEU A 651 -8.22 21.73 -12.65
C LEU A 651 -9.38 22.10 -13.57
N LYS A 652 -9.28 21.75 -14.86
CA LYS A 652 -10.39 21.97 -15.81
C LYS A 652 -11.60 21.11 -15.42
N PRO A 653 -12.81 21.68 -15.25
CA PRO A 653 -14.00 20.92 -14.90
C PRO A 653 -14.32 19.77 -15.86
N ALA A 654 -14.17 19.99 -17.17
CA ALA A 654 -14.37 18.94 -18.20
C ALA A 654 -13.27 17.85 -18.22
N ARG A 655 -12.28 17.90 -17.32
CA ARG A 655 -11.13 16.98 -17.25
C ARG A 655 -10.90 16.42 -15.83
N SER A 656 -11.94 16.42 -15.01
CA SER A 656 -12.00 15.68 -13.73
C SER A 656 -13.45 15.39 -13.36
N LEU A 657 -13.69 14.45 -12.44
CA LEU A 657 -15.02 14.26 -11.82
C LEU A 657 -15.47 15.46 -10.98
N GLY A 658 -14.57 16.42 -10.70
CA GLY A 658 -14.87 17.57 -9.87
C GLY A 658 -15.01 17.21 -8.39
N VAL A 659 -15.47 18.19 -7.61
CA VAL A 659 -15.45 18.16 -6.14
C VAL A 659 -16.88 18.15 -5.61
N PRO A 660 -17.29 17.22 -4.73
CA PRO A 660 -16.48 16.18 -4.07
C PRO A 660 -16.06 14.96 -4.91
N PHE A 661 -16.78 14.62 -5.99
CA PHE A 661 -16.86 13.24 -6.49
C PHE A 661 -15.51 12.54 -6.80
N THR A 662 -14.48 13.29 -7.20
CA THR A 662 -13.11 12.78 -7.39
C THR A 662 -12.44 12.23 -6.11
N MET A 663 -12.85 12.67 -4.91
CA MET A 663 -12.31 12.14 -3.65
C MET A 663 -12.97 10.80 -3.30
N THR A 664 -12.20 9.81 -2.83
CA THR A 664 -12.68 8.44 -2.60
C THR A 664 -12.47 7.96 -1.17
N THR A 665 -13.41 7.18 -0.66
CA THR A 665 -13.31 6.53 0.66
C THR A 665 -12.36 5.33 0.61
N ASP A 666 -11.24 5.38 1.33
CA ASP A 666 -10.30 4.26 1.40
C ASP A 666 -10.76 3.16 2.38
N ILE A 667 -11.31 2.07 1.81
CA ILE A 667 -11.72 0.87 2.55
C ILE A 667 -10.56 0.24 3.34
N MET A 668 -9.30 0.43 2.91
CA MET A 668 -8.14 -0.11 3.63
C MET A 668 -8.00 0.53 5.02
N HIS A 669 -7.84 1.86 5.10
CA HIS A 669 -7.68 2.59 6.36
C HIS A 669 -8.94 2.59 7.24
N ILE A 670 -10.14 2.57 6.63
CA ILE A 670 -11.40 2.39 7.38
C ILE A 670 -11.33 1.17 8.30
N MET A 671 -10.82 0.04 7.81
CA MET A 671 -10.77 -1.19 8.61
C MET A 671 -9.76 -1.15 9.76
N GLY A 672 -8.72 -0.31 9.68
CA GLY A 672 -7.88 0.01 10.82
C GLY A 672 -8.59 0.89 11.86
N ASN A 673 -9.28 1.93 11.38
CA ASN A 673 -9.98 2.91 12.24
C ASN A 673 -11.19 2.29 12.99
N ILE A 674 -11.95 1.40 12.34
CA ILE A 674 -13.07 0.70 12.99
C ILE A 674 -12.56 -0.37 13.96
N GLY A 675 -11.43 -1.04 13.65
CA GLY A 675 -10.79 -2.00 14.54
C GLY A 675 -10.35 -1.36 15.86
N ASP A 676 -9.68 -0.20 15.80
CA ASP A 676 -9.31 0.57 16.99
C ASP A 676 -10.52 1.01 17.82
N LEU A 677 -11.61 1.47 17.17
CA LEU A 677 -12.84 1.88 17.84
C LEU A 677 -13.50 0.69 18.58
N LEU A 678 -13.73 -0.42 17.87
CA LEU A 678 -14.40 -1.60 18.43
C LEU A 678 -13.58 -2.22 19.56
N ILE A 679 -12.26 -2.39 19.40
CA ILE A 679 -11.40 -2.84 20.50
C ILE A 679 -11.41 -1.85 21.66
N SER A 680 -11.46 -0.54 21.41
CA SER A 680 -11.50 0.46 22.49
C SER A 680 -12.81 0.47 23.26
N LEU A 681 -13.93 0.11 22.61
CA LEU A 681 -15.22 -0.14 23.25
C LEU A 681 -15.17 -1.42 24.07
N TRP A 682 -14.79 -2.55 23.48
CA TRP A 682 -14.74 -3.86 24.14
C TRP A 682 -13.75 -3.90 25.31
N ARG A 683 -12.65 -3.13 25.26
CA ARG A 683 -11.65 -3.04 26.32
C ARG A 683 -11.87 -1.93 27.35
N ARG A 684 -12.99 -1.19 27.29
CA ARG A 684 -13.28 -0.06 28.20
C ARG A 684 -12.24 1.08 28.12
N THR A 685 -11.43 1.16 27.05
CA THR A 685 -10.30 2.12 26.93
C THR A 685 -10.62 3.46 26.28
N LEU A 686 -11.79 3.66 25.66
CA LEU A 686 -12.21 5.01 25.25
C LEU A 686 -12.29 5.98 26.44
N ASP A 687 -12.16 7.28 26.19
CA ASP A 687 -12.49 8.31 27.18
C ASP A 687 -13.97 8.21 27.60
N CYS A 688 -14.27 8.66 28.83
CA CYS A 688 -15.63 8.75 29.37
C CYS A 688 -15.83 10.16 29.91
N ASP A 689 -16.89 10.86 29.46
CA ASP A 689 -17.29 12.12 30.08
C ASP A 689 -17.89 11.84 31.47
N ALA A 690 -17.84 12.84 32.37
CA ALA A 690 -18.09 12.67 33.80
C ALA A 690 -19.57 12.40 34.20
N SER A 691 -20.48 12.28 33.23
CA SER A 691 -21.89 11.88 33.43
C SER A 691 -22.20 10.47 32.91
N ASP A 692 -21.26 9.81 32.26
CA ASP A 692 -21.35 8.39 31.94
C ASP A 692 -20.50 7.55 32.89
N ASP A 693 -20.90 6.30 33.05
CA ASP A 693 -20.18 5.31 33.84
C ASP A 693 -19.79 4.13 32.95
N LYS A 694 -18.48 3.85 32.94
CA LYS A 694 -17.87 2.75 32.20
C LYS A 694 -18.26 1.37 32.73
N ASP A 695 -18.84 1.24 33.92
CA ASP A 695 -19.42 -0.03 34.40
C ASP A 695 -20.78 -0.36 33.75
N LEU A 696 -21.45 0.64 33.16
CA LEU A 696 -22.67 0.45 32.35
C LEU A 696 -22.39 -0.03 30.91
N TRP A 697 -21.12 -0.17 30.52
CA TRP A 697 -20.72 -0.60 29.18
C TRP A 697 -20.78 -2.14 29.09
N SER A 698 -21.96 -2.69 28.79
CA SER A 698 -22.22 -4.14 28.73
C SER A 698 -21.35 -4.86 27.68
N TRP A 699 -21.12 -4.22 26.54
CA TRP A 699 -20.25 -4.67 25.45
C TRP A 699 -18.76 -4.78 25.82
N ALA A 700 -18.34 -4.29 27.00
CA ALA A 700 -16.94 -4.25 27.42
C ALA A 700 -16.41 -5.62 27.89
N CYS A 701 -16.56 -6.65 27.05
CA CYS A 701 -16.19 -8.05 27.31
C CYS A 701 -14.68 -8.29 27.48
N LEU A 702 -13.83 -7.39 26.98
CA LEU A 702 -12.36 -7.46 27.05
C LEU A 702 -11.77 -6.44 28.05
N LYS A 703 -12.58 -5.96 29.01
CA LYS A 703 -12.15 -4.98 30.03
C LYS A 703 -11.22 -5.53 31.11
N ASP A 704 -11.24 -6.86 31.31
CA ASP A 704 -10.38 -7.53 32.27
C ASP A 704 -8.99 -7.82 31.67
N PRO A 705 -7.88 -7.55 32.38
CA PRO A 705 -6.53 -7.76 31.85
C PRO A 705 -6.20 -9.21 31.52
N ASP A 706 -6.63 -10.18 32.32
CA ASP A 706 -6.33 -11.60 32.10
C ASP A 706 -7.17 -12.16 30.94
N VAL A 707 -8.43 -11.72 30.81
CA VAL A 707 -9.26 -12.02 29.62
C VAL A 707 -8.64 -11.42 28.35
N TRP A 708 -8.13 -10.18 28.41
CA TRP A 708 -7.49 -9.54 27.27
C TRP A 708 -6.15 -10.20 26.87
N ASP A 709 -5.31 -10.58 27.83
CA ASP A 709 -4.06 -11.29 27.56
C ASP A 709 -4.34 -12.71 27.02
N ALA A 710 -5.39 -13.40 27.51
CA ALA A 710 -5.85 -14.68 26.98
C ALA A 710 -6.38 -14.56 25.54
N HIS A 711 -7.21 -13.53 25.25
CA HIS A 711 -7.69 -13.25 23.89
C HIS A 711 -6.53 -12.90 22.94
N GLY A 712 -5.55 -12.13 23.43
CA GLY A 712 -4.29 -11.88 22.73
C GLY A 712 -3.55 -13.17 22.37
N LYS A 713 -3.53 -14.15 23.28
CA LYS A 713 -2.97 -15.48 23.03
C LYS A 713 -3.78 -16.31 22.03
N LEU A 714 -5.12 -16.28 22.05
CA LEU A 714 -5.95 -16.98 21.05
C LEU A 714 -5.65 -16.49 19.61
N VAL A 715 -5.51 -15.17 19.43
CA VAL A 715 -5.10 -14.57 18.14
C VAL A 715 -3.69 -15.01 17.73
N GLU A 716 -2.79 -15.24 18.68
CA GLU A 716 -1.44 -15.75 18.41
C GLU A 716 -1.42 -17.25 18.10
N ASP A 717 -2.17 -18.08 18.82
CA ASP A 717 -2.18 -19.53 18.60
C ASP A 717 -2.77 -19.90 17.22
N ALA A 718 -3.69 -19.08 16.71
CA ALA A 718 -4.23 -19.19 15.35
C ALA A 718 -3.18 -18.98 14.24
N ARG A 719 -2.01 -18.37 14.52
CA ARG A 719 -1.03 -17.88 13.52
C ARG A 719 -0.49 -18.94 12.54
N HIS A 720 -0.56 -20.22 12.91
CA HIS A 720 -0.03 -21.33 12.11
C HIS A 720 -1.01 -21.83 11.05
N TYR A 721 -2.30 -21.57 11.22
CA TYR A 721 -3.36 -22.04 10.32
C TYR A 721 -3.55 -21.15 9.08
N PHE A 722 -2.88 -20.00 9.03
CA PHE A 722 -2.96 -19.05 7.91
C PHE A 722 -1.86 -19.30 6.86
N PRO A 723 -2.21 -19.54 5.59
CA PRO A 723 -1.25 -19.81 4.52
C PRO A 723 -0.37 -18.59 4.21
N GLY A 724 0.67 -18.79 3.39
CA GLY A 724 1.59 -17.74 2.94
C GLY A 724 0.88 -16.52 2.34
N SER A 725 -0.17 -16.76 1.54
CA SER A 725 -0.93 -15.73 0.82
C SER A 725 -1.70 -14.75 1.71
N PHE A 726 -1.83 -15.00 3.03
CA PHE A 726 -2.43 -14.07 3.99
C PHE A 726 -1.40 -13.03 4.51
N ASP A 727 -0.30 -12.83 3.78
CA ASP A 727 0.78 -11.90 4.07
C ASP A 727 1.39 -12.15 5.46
N ARG A 728 0.97 -11.37 6.47
CA ARG A 728 1.52 -11.42 7.83
C ARG A 728 0.80 -12.46 8.68
N LYS A 729 1.56 -13.36 9.32
CA LYS A 729 1.05 -14.22 10.40
C LYS A 729 0.36 -13.35 11.47
N PRO A 730 -0.86 -13.71 11.96
CA PRO A 730 -1.43 -13.13 13.17
C PRO A 730 -0.43 -13.04 14.32
N ARG A 731 -0.45 -11.93 15.03
CA ARG A 731 0.38 -11.68 16.21
C ARG A 731 -0.51 -11.33 17.39
N ASN A 732 -0.03 -11.65 18.59
CA ASN A 732 -0.71 -11.36 19.85
C ASN A 732 -1.18 -9.90 19.93
N ILE A 733 -2.48 -9.66 19.80
CA ILE A 733 -3.02 -8.30 19.69
C ILE A 733 -2.83 -7.53 21.00
N ALA A 734 -2.88 -8.21 22.16
CA ALA A 734 -2.60 -7.61 23.47
C ALA A 734 -1.17 -7.06 23.57
N GLU A 735 -0.17 -7.84 23.12
CA GLU A 735 1.22 -7.39 23.14
C GLU A 735 1.58 -6.34 22.05
N LYS A 736 0.83 -6.28 20.93
CA LYS A 736 1.25 -5.54 19.73
C LYS A 736 0.41 -4.30 19.39
N ILE A 737 -0.83 -4.17 19.86
CA ILE A 737 -1.70 -3.01 19.58
C ILE A 737 -1.02 -1.67 19.91
N ASN A 738 -0.40 -1.57 21.09
CA ASN A 738 0.25 -0.34 21.53
C ASN A 738 1.61 -0.09 20.86
N THR A 739 2.19 -1.04 20.13
CA THR A 739 3.56 -0.94 19.64
C THR A 739 3.70 -0.94 18.12
N GLN A 740 3.00 -1.80 17.36
CA GLN A 740 3.32 -2.03 15.93
C GLN A 740 2.26 -2.81 15.11
N TYR A 741 0.98 -2.75 15.45
CA TYR A 741 -0.10 -3.45 14.72
C TYR A 741 -0.45 -2.72 13.41
N LYS A 742 -0.40 -3.39 12.25
CA LYS A 742 -0.70 -2.81 10.93
C LYS A 742 -2.17 -2.93 10.52
N THR A 743 -2.59 -2.10 9.56
CA THR A 743 -3.93 -2.11 8.95
C THR A 743 -4.35 -3.47 8.37
N CYS A 744 -3.42 -4.21 7.76
CA CYS A 744 -3.68 -5.58 7.28
C CYS A 744 -3.89 -6.59 8.43
N GLU A 745 -3.27 -6.37 9.60
CA GLU A 745 -3.52 -7.20 10.79
C GLU A 745 -4.87 -6.85 11.44
N TRP A 746 -5.26 -5.56 11.40
CA TRP A 746 -6.60 -5.12 11.80
C TRP A 746 -7.70 -5.76 10.97
N GLN A 747 -7.56 -5.76 9.63
CA GLN A 747 -8.49 -6.43 8.73
C GLN A 747 -8.54 -7.94 8.99
N LEU A 748 -7.39 -8.62 9.07
CA LEU A 748 -7.34 -10.06 9.35
C LEU A 748 -7.94 -10.40 10.72
N TYR A 749 -7.77 -9.52 11.71
CA TYR A 749 -8.40 -9.68 13.00
C TYR A 749 -9.93 -9.49 12.92
N ILE A 750 -10.46 -8.37 12.44
CA ILE A 750 -11.92 -8.14 12.50
C ILE A 750 -12.70 -8.97 11.47
N LEU A 751 -12.18 -9.18 10.25
CA LEU A 751 -12.91 -9.80 9.14
C LEU A 751 -12.84 -11.34 9.14
N ALA A 752 -11.97 -11.95 9.95
CA ALA A 752 -11.76 -13.39 9.99
C ALA A 752 -11.74 -13.98 11.41
N LEU A 753 -10.98 -13.40 12.34
CA LEU A 753 -10.82 -13.96 13.70
C LEU A 753 -11.91 -13.50 14.68
N ALA A 754 -12.27 -12.22 14.70
CA ALA A 754 -13.17 -11.65 15.71
C ALA A 754 -14.58 -12.29 15.73
N PRO A 755 -15.23 -12.64 14.61
CA PRO A 755 -16.54 -13.31 14.64
C PRO A 755 -16.51 -14.66 15.35
N ALA A 756 -15.45 -15.45 15.14
CA ALA A 756 -15.26 -16.73 15.82
C ALA A 756 -14.85 -16.53 17.29
N LEU A 757 -13.79 -15.76 17.54
CA LEU A 757 -13.20 -15.60 18.87
C LEU A 757 -14.08 -14.81 19.87
N LEU A 758 -15.03 -14.01 19.39
CA LEU A 758 -15.98 -13.28 20.24
C LEU A 758 -17.36 -13.93 20.35
N TYR A 759 -17.62 -15.05 19.67
CA TYR A 759 -18.89 -15.75 19.77
C TYR A 759 -19.12 -16.25 21.21
N LYS A 760 -20.25 -15.85 21.81
CA LYS A 760 -20.59 -16.08 23.24
C LYS A 760 -19.63 -15.45 24.26
N VAL A 761 -18.68 -14.60 23.82
CA VAL A 761 -17.83 -13.75 24.68
C VAL A 761 -18.33 -12.31 24.67
N LEU A 762 -18.63 -11.79 23.47
CA LEU A 762 -19.49 -10.62 23.28
C LEU A 762 -20.95 -11.08 23.32
N ASP A 763 -21.86 -10.25 23.85
CA ASP A 763 -23.27 -10.61 23.93
C ASP A 763 -23.92 -10.74 22.54
N PRO A 764 -25.02 -11.51 22.39
CA PRO A 764 -25.58 -11.84 21.09
C PRO A 764 -25.95 -10.64 20.21
N THR A 765 -26.32 -9.50 20.81
CA THR A 765 -26.78 -8.33 20.07
C THR A 765 -25.61 -7.56 19.48
N HIS A 766 -24.58 -7.23 20.29
CA HIS A 766 -23.38 -6.59 19.78
C HIS A 766 -22.54 -7.53 18.90
N TRP A 767 -22.60 -8.85 19.11
CA TRP A 767 -21.95 -9.83 18.24
C TRP A 767 -22.67 -9.97 16.88
N LYS A 768 -24.01 -9.92 16.83
CA LYS A 768 -24.74 -9.83 15.56
C LYS A 768 -24.39 -8.55 14.81
N ASN A 769 -24.24 -7.42 15.53
CA ASN A 769 -23.78 -6.17 14.93
C ASN A 769 -22.37 -6.30 14.32
N LEU A 770 -21.40 -6.89 15.04
CA LEU A 770 -20.09 -7.22 14.45
C LEU A 770 -20.22 -8.07 13.18
N CYS A 771 -21.13 -9.04 13.13
CA CYS A 771 -21.34 -9.90 11.96
C CYS A 771 -21.95 -9.15 10.75
N GLN A 772 -22.86 -8.18 10.96
CA GLN A 772 -23.39 -7.32 9.88
C GLN A 772 -22.25 -6.59 9.16
N LEU A 773 -21.39 -5.91 9.93
CA LEU A 773 -20.21 -5.19 9.43
C LEU A 773 -19.28 -6.12 8.65
N VAL A 774 -18.92 -7.26 9.26
CA VAL A 774 -17.95 -8.19 8.65
C VAL A 774 -18.49 -8.77 7.35
N ARG A 775 -19.76 -9.17 7.27
CA ARG A 775 -20.35 -9.68 6.02
C ARG A 775 -20.32 -8.62 4.92
N ALA A 776 -20.73 -7.38 5.22
CA ALA A 776 -20.79 -6.34 4.21
C ALA A 776 -19.40 -5.95 3.67
N ILE A 777 -18.39 -5.84 4.54
CA ILE A 777 -17.02 -5.57 4.11
C ILE A 777 -16.42 -6.77 3.36
N GLN A 778 -16.71 -8.02 3.76
CA GLN A 778 -16.31 -9.20 2.99
C GLN A 778 -16.84 -9.15 1.54
N LEU A 779 -18.08 -8.70 1.33
CA LEU A 779 -18.68 -8.53 -0.01
C LEU A 779 -18.02 -7.41 -0.83
N LEU A 780 -17.77 -6.24 -0.21
CA LEU A 780 -17.18 -5.08 -0.89
C LEU A 780 -15.65 -5.15 -1.05
N CYS A 781 -15.00 -6.13 -0.42
CA CYS A 781 -13.57 -6.43 -0.61
C CYS A 781 -13.28 -7.47 -1.70
N GLN A 782 -14.28 -7.86 -2.51
CA GLN A 782 -14.04 -8.69 -3.70
C GLN A 782 -13.58 -7.81 -4.88
N HIS A 783 -12.78 -8.36 -5.79
CA HIS A 783 -12.47 -7.75 -7.09
C HIS A 783 -13.69 -7.79 -8.01
N ARG A 784 -14.44 -8.90 -7.98
CA ARG A 784 -15.70 -9.09 -8.72
C ARG A 784 -16.86 -9.00 -7.74
N ILE A 785 -17.74 -8.02 -7.92
CA ILE A 785 -18.89 -7.79 -7.03
C ILE A 785 -20.17 -7.80 -7.86
N SER A 786 -21.13 -8.67 -7.51
CA SER A 786 -22.44 -8.67 -8.17
C SER A 786 -23.30 -7.49 -7.69
N ALA A 787 -24.28 -7.06 -8.51
CA ALA A 787 -25.24 -6.03 -8.08
C ALA A 787 -26.03 -6.43 -6.82
N GLU A 788 -26.29 -7.73 -6.63
CA GLU A 788 -26.96 -8.30 -5.45
C GLU A 788 -26.06 -8.23 -4.19
N ASP A 789 -24.76 -8.46 -4.34
CA ASP A 789 -23.79 -8.31 -3.25
C ASP A 789 -23.65 -6.83 -2.83
N VAL A 790 -23.65 -5.89 -3.78
CA VAL A 790 -23.63 -4.45 -3.46
C VAL A 790 -24.91 -4.04 -2.72
N GLN A 791 -26.08 -4.48 -3.17
CA GLN A 791 -27.35 -4.21 -2.50
C GLN A 791 -27.38 -4.84 -1.09
N THR A 792 -26.89 -6.06 -0.95
CA THR A 792 -26.79 -6.77 0.33
C THR A 792 -25.83 -6.04 1.29
N ALA A 793 -24.67 -5.62 0.80
CA ALA A 793 -23.71 -4.85 1.60
C ALA A 793 -24.26 -3.49 2.02
N HIS A 794 -24.95 -2.75 1.13
CA HIS A 794 -25.62 -1.50 1.46
C HIS A 794 -26.62 -1.69 2.61
N LEU A 795 -27.54 -2.65 2.47
CA LEU A 795 -28.54 -2.94 3.50
C LEU A 795 -27.90 -3.33 4.84
N LEU A 796 -26.83 -4.13 4.83
CA LEU A 796 -26.10 -4.54 6.03
C LEU A 796 -25.37 -3.36 6.70
N LEU A 797 -24.79 -2.43 5.94
CA LEU A 797 -24.06 -1.27 6.48
C LEU A 797 -25.00 -0.22 7.06
N CYS A 798 -26.13 0.06 6.39
CA CYS A 798 -27.18 0.93 6.90
C CYS A 798 -27.83 0.36 8.17
N HIS A 799 -28.07 -0.97 8.22
CA HIS A 799 -28.46 -1.63 9.47
C HIS A 799 -27.37 -1.49 10.54
N TRP A 800 -26.11 -1.76 10.19
CA TRP A 800 -25.01 -1.74 11.13
C TRP A 800 -24.83 -0.37 11.81
N GLU A 801 -24.89 0.74 11.08
CA GLU A 801 -24.69 2.09 11.63
C GLU A 801 -25.81 2.47 12.60
N ARG A 802 -27.07 2.25 12.21
CA ARG A 802 -28.22 2.49 13.10
C ARG A 802 -28.15 1.61 14.35
N ASP A 803 -27.91 0.32 14.16
CA ASP A 803 -27.82 -0.64 15.26
C ASP A 803 -26.61 -0.28 16.18
N PHE A 804 -25.49 0.23 15.63
CA PHE A 804 -24.34 0.73 16.41
C PHE A 804 -24.71 1.98 17.24
N GLU A 805 -25.44 2.93 16.67
CA GLU A 805 -25.90 4.12 17.39
C GLU A 805 -26.91 3.80 18.51
N GLU A 806 -27.81 2.85 18.28
CA GLU A 806 -28.73 2.37 19.31
C GLU A 806 -28.03 1.59 20.43
N LEU A 807 -27.02 0.78 20.11
CA LEU A 807 -26.36 -0.12 21.05
C LEU A 807 -25.27 0.57 21.89
N PHE A 808 -24.32 1.26 21.26
CA PHE A 808 -23.15 1.82 21.93
C PHE A 808 -23.37 3.28 22.38
N TYR A 809 -23.77 4.14 21.45
CA TYR A 809 -24.00 5.57 21.71
C TYR A 809 -25.28 5.81 22.53
N GLN A 810 -26.31 4.97 22.34
CA GLN A 810 -27.58 4.97 23.09
C GLN A 810 -28.31 6.33 23.09
N MET A 811 -28.03 7.17 22.08
CA MET A 811 -28.55 8.54 21.98
C MET A 811 -28.28 9.40 23.23
N ARG A 812 -27.07 9.29 23.80
CA ARG A 812 -26.61 10.10 24.94
C ARG A 812 -25.55 11.13 24.53
N GLU A 813 -25.71 12.40 24.91
CA GLU A 813 -24.75 13.46 24.57
C GLU A 813 -23.35 13.15 25.09
N ASP A 814 -23.23 12.55 26.27
CA ASP A 814 -21.95 12.17 26.87
C ASP A 814 -21.27 10.96 26.20
N ARG A 815 -21.98 10.20 25.36
CA ARG A 815 -21.43 9.13 24.51
C ARG A 815 -21.31 9.48 23.03
N LEU A 816 -21.68 10.69 22.63
CA LEU A 816 -21.65 11.14 21.23
C LEU A 816 -20.26 10.99 20.55
N HIS A 817 -19.18 10.89 21.33
CA HIS A 817 -17.81 10.64 20.83
C HIS A 817 -17.51 9.18 20.48
N PHE A 818 -18.42 8.24 20.70
CA PHE A 818 -18.33 6.88 20.18
C PHE A 818 -18.58 6.84 18.67
N VAL A 819 -19.41 7.75 18.15
CA VAL A 819 -19.65 7.93 16.71
C VAL A 819 -18.48 8.72 16.11
N ARG A 820 -17.36 8.02 15.87
CA ARG A 820 -16.22 8.53 15.10
C ARG A 820 -16.59 8.60 13.61
N PRO A 821 -15.94 9.45 12.79
CA PRO A 821 -16.23 9.54 11.34
C PRO A 821 -16.28 8.21 10.58
N VAL A 822 -15.41 7.25 10.92
CA VAL A 822 -15.40 5.90 10.31
C VAL A 822 -16.74 5.13 10.47
N VAL A 823 -17.55 5.45 11.49
CA VAL A 823 -18.88 4.83 11.68
C VAL A 823 -19.83 5.24 10.57
N HIS A 824 -19.81 6.52 10.16
CA HIS A 824 -20.66 7.03 9.09
C HIS A 824 -20.09 6.75 7.69
N GLN A 825 -18.77 6.86 7.54
CA GLN A 825 -18.10 6.69 6.24
C GLN A 825 -18.33 5.31 5.61
N ILE A 826 -18.64 4.27 6.40
CA ILE A 826 -18.91 2.94 5.81
C ILE A 826 -20.28 2.80 5.13
N ALA A 827 -21.31 3.55 5.54
CA ALA A 827 -22.61 3.50 4.86
C ALA A 827 -22.53 3.94 3.39
N HIS A 828 -21.56 4.81 3.07
CA HIS A 828 -21.27 5.28 1.72
C HIS A 828 -20.49 4.25 0.86
N LEU A 829 -19.83 3.24 1.43
CA LEU A 829 -18.98 2.33 0.65
C LEU A 829 -19.73 1.60 -0.46
N ALA A 830 -20.98 1.19 -0.22
CA ALA A 830 -21.78 0.47 -1.22
C ALA A 830 -22.30 1.40 -2.33
N SER A 831 -22.65 2.65 -2.03
CA SER A 831 -23.05 3.63 -3.04
C SER A 831 -21.83 4.17 -3.82
N GLU A 832 -20.69 4.34 -3.16
CA GLU A 832 -19.40 4.60 -3.83
C GLU A 832 -19.04 3.45 -4.80
N THR A 833 -19.32 2.19 -4.44
CA THR A 833 -19.05 1.02 -5.31
C THR A 833 -19.82 1.09 -6.64
N LEU A 834 -21.09 1.51 -6.63
CA LEU A 834 -21.87 1.71 -7.87
C LEU A 834 -21.35 2.91 -8.69
N GLN A 835 -20.94 3.98 -8.01
CA GLN A 835 -20.46 5.20 -8.66
C GLN A 835 -19.03 5.05 -9.23
N LYS A 836 -18.18 4.22 -8.62
CA LYS A 836 -16.71 4.22 -8.85
C LYS A 836 -16.11 2.86 -9.22
N GLY A 837 -16.93 1.80 -9.26
CA GLY A 837 -16.47 0.42 -9.38
C GLY A 837 -15.95 -0.14 -8.05
N PRO A 838 -15.35 -1.34 -8.04
CA PRO A 838 -14.96 -2.03 -6.81
C PRO A 838 -13.99 -1.21 -5.93
N PRO A 839 -14.25 -1.02 -4.62
CA PRO A 839 -13.41 -0.21 -3.73
C PRO A 839 -11.93 -0.61 -3.70
N ILE A 840 -11.66 -1.88 -4.01
CA ILE A 840 -10.31 -2.45 -4.05
C ILE A 840 -9.45 -1.87 -5.19
N CYS A 841 -10.06 -1.28 -6.22
CA CYS A 841 -9.37 -0.63 -7.34
C CYS A 841 -8.83 0.77 -7.00
N TYR A 842 -9.37 1.44 -5.97
CA TYR A 842 -8.91 2.76 -5.50
C TYR A 842 -8.40 2.76 -4.04
N ALA A 843 -8.37 1.59 -3.38
CA ALA A 843 -7.78 1.41 -2.05
C ALA A 843 -6.26 1.68 -2.02
N GLN A 844 -5.75 2.22 -0.91
CA GLN A 844 -4.37 2.70 -0.81
C GLN A 844 -3.26 1.63 -0.71
N TRP A 845 -3.58 0.35 -0.92
CA TRP A 845 -2.62 -0.76 -0.91
C TRP A 845 -1.37 -0.54 -1.77
N THR A 846 -1.55 0.10 -2.93
CA THR A 846 -0.46 0.35 -3.89
C THR A 846 0.48 1.47 -3.41
N MET A 847 0.00 2.38 -2.56
CA MET A 847 0.85 3.37 -1.88
C MET A 847 1.67 2.72 -0.76
N GLU A 848 1.04 1.99 0.18
CA GLU A 848 1.75 1.25 1.25
C GLU A 848 2.79 0.27 0.66
N ARG A 849 2.48 -0.42 -0.45
CA ARG A 849 3.44 -1.25 -1.19
C ARG A 849 4.59 -0.44 -1.79
N THR A 850 4.32 0.75 -2.33
CA THR A 850 5.36 1.64 -2.87
C THR A 850 6.28 2.18 -1.78
N ILE A 851 5.72 2.57 -0.63
CA ILE A 851 6.45 2.96 0.58
C ILE A 851 7.34 1.80 1.06
N GLY A 852 6.80 0.58 1.15
CA GLY A 852 7.54 -0.62 1.52
C GLY A 852 8.73 -0.91 0.60
N ASN A 853 8.48 -0.93 -0.72
CA ASN A 853 9.51 -1.20 -1.73
C ASN A 853 10.62 -0.13 -1.71
N LEU A 854 10.26 1.15 -1.61
CA LEU A 854 11.24 2.24 -1.53
C LEU A 854 12.01 2.23 -0.20
N GLY A 855 11.36 1.83 0.91
CA GLY A 855 12.00 1.65 2.21
C GLY A 855 13.06 0.55 2.21
N GLN A 856 12.86 -0.54 1.47
CA GLN A 856 13.85 -1.59 1.24
C GLN A 856 15.06 -1.11 0.42
N GLU A 857 14.89 -0.09 -0.42
CA GLU A 857 15.95 0.46 -1.27
C GLU A 857 16.82 1.52 -0.56
N ILE A 858 16.48 1.95 0.67
CA ILE A 858 17.28 2.91 1.46
C ILE A 858 18.64 2.33 1.86
N ARG A 859 19.71 2.88 1.30
CA ARG A 859 21.11 2.45 1.47
C ARG A 859 21.91 3.30 2.47
N GLN A 860 21.45 4.50 2.82
CA GLN A 860 22.21 5.46 3.66
C GLN A 860 21.44 5.89 4.93
N PRO A 861 21.63 5.20 6.08
CA PRO A 861 20.91 5.51 7.33
C PRO A 861 21.30 6.84 7.99
N SER A 862 22.35 7.50 7.51
CA SER A 862 22.79 8.84 7.96
C SER A 862 22.00 10.00 7.33
N ASN A 863 21.32 9.76 6.20
CA ASN A 863 20.47 10.76 5.53
C ASN A 863 19.32 10.10 4.74
N PRO A 864 18.44 9.33 5.42
CA PRO A 864 17.47 8.47 4.73
C PRO A 864 16.44 9.26 3.95
N TYR A 865 16.04 10.47 4.40
CA TYR A 865 15.10 11.31 3.65
C TYR A 865 15.63 11.70 2.26
N ALA A 866 16.88 12.16 2.18
CA ALA A 866 17.46 12.53 0.90
C ALA A 866 17.73 11.30 0.02
N ASN A 867 18.14 10.17 0.62
CA ASN A 867 18.35 8.93 -0.13
C ASN A 867 17.03 8.39 -0.70
N LEU A 868 15.95 8.35 0.10
CA LEU A 868 14.60 7.98 -0.35
C LEU A 868 14.15 8.81 -1.55
N SER A 869 14.33 10.13 -1.52
CA SER A 869 13.98 10.99 -2.67
C SER A 869 14.84 10.71 -3.92
N GLN A 870 16.08 10.21 -3.79
CA GLN A 870 16.87 9.80 -4.95
C GLN A 870 16.48 8.41 -5.47
N GLU A 871 16.29 7.39 -4.60
CA GLU A 871 15.79 6.08 -5.04
C GLU A 871 14.38 6.20 -5.66
N GLY A 872 13.57 7.15 -5.18
CA GLY A 872 12.28 7.50 -5.78
C GLY A 872 12.34 8.05 -7.20
N VAL A 873 13.32 8.91 -7.51
CA VAL A 873 13.58 9.38 -8.89
C VAL A 873 14.15 8.26 -9.75
N ARG A 874 15.12 7.51 -9.21
CA ARG A 874 15.70 6.33 -9.84
C ARG A 874 14.62 5.33 -10.25
N ARG A 875 13.69 5.01 -9.35
CA ARG A 875 12.52 4.16 -9.64
C ARG A 875 11.70 4.72 -10.79
N CYS A 876 11.39 6.02 -10.76
CA CYS A 876 10.61 6.66 -11.82
C CYS A 876 11.30 6.53 -13.20
N GLN A 877 12.61 6.75 -13.24
CA GLN A 877 13.42 6.66 -14.46
C GLN A 877 13.57 5.22 -14.95
N VAL A 878 13.75 4.25 -14.06
CA VAL A 878 13.78 2.82 -14.38
C VAL A 878 12.41 2.33 -14.86
N ASN A 879 11.32 2.67 -14.17
CA ASN A 879 9.95 2.32 -14.58
C ASN A 879 9.62 2.85 -15.98
N ALA A 880 9.99 4.10 -16.28
CA ALA A 880 9.82 4.69 -17.60
C ALA A 880 10.67 3.99 -18.67
N LEU A 881 11.92 3.62 -18.35
CA LEU A 881 12.80 2.90 -19.27
C LEU A 881 12.27 1.50 -19.61
N LEU A 882 11.86 0.72 -18.59
CA LEU A 882 11.31 -0.62 -18.78
C LEU A 882 9.97 -0.58 -19.54
N ALA A 883 9.17 0.47 -19.36
CA ALA A 883 7.98 0.71 -20.19
C ALA A 883 8.31 1.08 -21.65
N SER A 884 9.42 1.80 -21.91
CA SER A 884 9.92 2.05 -23.27
C SER A 884 10.64 0.85 -23.90
N MET A 885 11.17 -0.06 -23.08
CA MET A 885 12.06 -1.16 -23.48
C MET A 885 11.80 -2.40 -22.58
N PRO A 886 10.70 -3.14 -22.80
CA PRO A 886 10.39 -4.34 -22.01
C PRO A 886 11.48 -5.41 -22.07
N GLU A 887 12.30 -5.42 -23.13
CA GLU A 887 13.40 -6.37 -23.31
C GLU A 887 14.70 -5.98 -22.55
N LEU A 888 14.56 -5.06 -21.58
CA LEU A 888 15.52 -4.79 -20.50
C LEU A 888 15.05 -5.28 -19.12
N ASP A 889 13.78 -5.70 -18.96
CA ASP A 889 13.27 -6.26 -17.72
C ASP A 889 13.65 -7.76 -17.60
N ASP A 890 13.57 -8.32 -16.39
CA ASP A 890 13.67 -9.77 -16.22
C ASP A 890 12.42 -10.43 -16.84
N PRO A 891 12.55 -11.42 -17.75
CA PRO A 891 11.40 -12.10 -18.32
C PRO A 891 10.58 -12.77 -17.20
N PRO A 892 9.23 -12.74 -17.27
CA PRO A 892 8.38 -13.19 -16.18
C PRO A 892 8.72 -14.64 -15.81
N LYS A 893 9.08 -14.86 -14.55
CA LYS A 893 9.57 -16.16 -14.04
C LYS A 893 8.58 -17.27 -14.40
N GLY A 894 8.99 -18.10 -15.36
CA GLY A 894 8.22 -19.25 -15.82
C GLY A 894 8.05 -20.32 -14.74
N LEU A 895 7.33 -21.39 -15.07
CA LEU A 895 7.19 -22.54 -14.15
C LEU A 895 8.58 -23.17 -13.88
N PRO A 896 8.93 -23.44 -12.61
CA PRO A 896 10.28 -23.88 -12.25
C PRO A 896 10.58 -25.31 -12.72
N ASP A 897 11.85 -25.59 -13.05
CA ASP A 897 12.33 -26.87 -13.58
C ASP A 897 11.71 -28.12 -12.94
N GLY A 898 10.97 -28.88 -13.74
CA GLY A 898 10.32 -30.13 -13.31
C GLY A 898 8.94 -29.93 -12.65
N ALA A 899 8.39 -28.72 -12.69
CA ALA A 899 6.95 -28.50 -12.65
C ALA A 899 6.27 -29.11 -13.89
N VAL A 900 4.93 -29.21 -13.85
CA VAL A 900 4.08 -29.67 -14.94
C VAL A 900 2.94 -28.66 -15.09
N ASP A 901 2.87 -28.01 -16.26
CA ASP A 901 1.76 -27.14 -16.64
C ASP A 901 0.50 -27.99 -16.89
N LEU A 902 -0.65 -27.50 -16.44
CA LEU A 902 -1.95 -28.14 -16.63
C LEU A 902 -2.91 -27.28 -17.50
N GLY A 903 -2.47 -26.10 -17.94
CA GLY A 903 -3.32 -25.08 -18.55
C GLY A 903 -4.10 -24.26 -17.53
N ASP A 904 -4.74 -23.20 -18.01
CA ASP A 904 -5.64 -22.30 -17.25
C ASP A 904 -4.99 -21.68 -15.98
N GLY A 905 -3.66 -21.58 -15.95
CA GLY A 905 -2.89 -21.07 -14.81
C GLY A 905 -2.52 -22.10 -13.73
N TYR A 906 -3.04 -23.33 -13.81
CA TYR A 906 -2.74 -24.41 -12.86
C TYR A 906 -1.42 -25.11 -13.20
N ALA A 907 -0.60 -25.41 -12.17
CA ALA A 907 0.63 -26.18 -12.37
C ALA A 907 1.04 -27.01 -11.15
N LEU A 908 1.39 -28.29 -11.37
CA LEU A 908 1.99 -29.14 -10.34
C LEU A 908 3.48 -28.84 -10.18
N LEU A 909 3.93 -28.42 -9.00
CA LEU A 909 5.33 -28.00 -8.80
C LEU A 909 6.25 -29.17 -8.38
N ARG A 910 7.56 -29.02 -8.63
CA ARG A 910 8.61 -30.07 -8.59
C ARG A 910 8.63 -31.02 -7.38
N LYS A 911 8.20 -30.62 -6.18
CA LYS A 911 8.31 -31.42 -4.94
C LYS A 911 7.32 -32.61 -4.98
N ARG A 912 7.78 -33.77 -5.46
CA ARG A 912 6.98 -34.99 -5.74
C ARG A 912 7.73 -36.28 -5.44
N ASP A 913 7.04 -37.42 -5.43
CA ASP A 913 7.68 -38.74 -5.33
C ASP A 913 8.63 -39.02 -6.51
N ARG A 914 9.85 -39.50 -6.19
CA ARG A 914 10.87 -39.90 -7.19
C ARG A 914 10.41 -41.08 -8.05
N ARG A 915 9.76 -42.08 -7.44
CA ARG A 915 9.31 -43.35 -8.05
C ARG A 915 7.80 -43.52 -7.93
N PHE A 916 7.19 -44.29 -8.82
CA PHE A 916 5.77 -44.64 -8.73
C PHE A 916 5.54 -45.74 -7.66
N ALA A 917 4.51 -45.61 -6.83
CA ALA A 917 4.13 -46.56 -5.78
C ALA A 917 2.61 -46.79 -5.81
N PHE A 918 2.13 -47.92 -5.27
CA PHE A 918 0.69 -48.11 -5.10
C PHE A 918 0.12 -47.12 -4.05
N PRO A 919 -1.13 -46.66 -4.22
CA PRO A 919 -1.78 -45.83 -3.20
C PRO A 919 -1.92 -46.59 -1.88
N ALA A 920 -1.68 -45.89 -0.76
CA ALA A 920 -1.93 -46.43 0.57
C ALA A 920 -3.42 -46.39 0.92
N HIS A 921 -3.89 -47.37 1.67
CA HIS A 921 -5.23 -47.39 2.25
C HIS A 921 -5.41 -46.19 3.21
N PRO A 922 -6.55 -45.48 3.21
CA PRO A 922 -7.79 -45.76 2.49
C PRO A 922 -7.87 -45.22 1.05
N HIS A 923 -6.92 -44.39 0.60
CA HIS A 923 -7.01 -43.70 -0.69
C HIS A 923 -7.08 -44.65 -1.89
N THR A 924 -6.58 -45.88 -1.72
CA THR A 924 -6.75 -47.02 -2.63
C THR A 924 -8.20 -47.22 -3.07
N GLN A 925 -9.17 -47.15 -2.14
CA GLN A 925 -10.59 -47.33 -2.45
C GLN A 925 -11.14 -46.13 -3.24
N SER A 926 -10.92 -44.91 -2.77
CA SER A 926 -11.34 -43.69 -3.47
C SER A 926 -10.82 -43.61 -4.91
N ILE A 927 -9.62 -44.13 -5.17
CA ILE A 927 -9.03 -44.23 -6.52
C ILE A 927 -9.75 -45.28 -7.36
N GLN A 928 -10.11 -46.44 -6.78
CA GLN A 928 -10.93 -47.44 -7.46
C GLN A 928 -12.32 -46.89 -7.82
N ASP A 929 -12.97 -46.20 -6.87
CA ASP A 929 -14.31 -45.65 -7.04
C ASP A 929 -14.34 -44.59 -8.15
N PHE A 930 -13.34 -43.69 -8.19
CA PHE A 930 -13.17 -42.68 -9.23
C PHE A 930 -12.81 -43.26 -10.60
N LEU A 931 -12.00 -44.33 -10.65
CA LEU A 931 -11.65 -45.00 -11.91
C LEU A 931 -12.80 -45.87 -12.46
N GLY A 932 -13.73 -46.28 -11.59
CA GLY A 932 -14.83 -47.18 -11.90
C GLY A 932 -14.52 -48.66 -11.64
N PRO A 933 -15.55 -49.52 -11.60
CA PRO A 933 -15.42 -50.94 -11.32
C PRO A 933 -14.61 -51.66 -12.40
N GLY A 934 -13.81 -52.66 -11.99
CA GLY A 934 -13.09 -53.56 -12.90
C GLY A 934 -11.77 -53.02 -13.47
N ARG A 935 -11.36 -51.78 -13.16
CA ARG A 935 -10.04 -51.25 -13.54
C ARG A 935 -8.97 -51.59 -12.49
N GLU A 936 -7.76 -51.95 -12.90
CA GLU A 936 -6.64 -52.11 -11.96
C GLU A 936 -6.20 -50.75 -11.38
N ILE A 937 -5.76 -50.76 -10.11
CA ILE A 937 -5.33 -49.54 -9.42
C ILE A 937 -3.91 -49.16 -9.85
N PRO A 938 -3.70 -48.01 -10.50
CA PRO A 938 -2.39 -47.64 -11.03
C PRO A 938 -1.40 -47.32 -9.92
N ARG A 939 -0.11 -47.55 -10.20
CA ARG A 939 0.98 -47.00 -9.37
C ARG A 939 1.07 -45.51 -9.63
N ILE A 940 0.90 -44.70 -8.58
CA ILE A 940 0.87 -43.24 -8.64
C ILE A 940 2.20 -42.61 -8.21
N LYS A 941 2.38 -41.33 -8.54
CA LYS A 941 3.31 -40.42 -7.85
C LYS A 941 2.49 -39.36 -7.11
N ARG A 942 2.88 -38.99 -5.90
CA ARG A 942 2.28 -37.88 -5.18
C ARG A 942 3.07 -36.60 -5.45
N TRP A 943 2.36 -35.51 -5.69
CA TRP A 943 2.89 -34.14 -5.73
C TRP A 943 2.45 -33.39 -4.48
N ALA A 944 3.34 -32.53 -3.97
CA ALA A 944 3.16 -31.84 -2.69
C ALA A 944 2.77 -30.37 -2.79
N ARG A 945 2.71 -29.82 -4.02
CA ARG A 945 2.43 -28.41 -4.30
C ARG A 945 1.68 -28.28 -5.65
N LEU A 946 0.56 -27.56 -5.67
CA LEU A 946 -0.20 -27.14 -6.84
C LEU A 946 -0.26 -25.61 -6.84
N LYS A 947 0.15 -24.97 -7.93
CA LYS A 947 -0.14 -23.55 -8.21
C LYS A 947 -1.58 -23.44 -8.74
N LEU A 948 -2.32 -22.47 -8.21
CA LEU A 948 -3.66 -22.07 -8.65
C LEU A 948 -3.58 -20.82 -9.58
N PRO A 949 -4.63 -20.49 -10.35
CA PRO A 949 -4.61 -19.38 -11.30
C PRO A 949 -4.33 -18.02 -10.64
N ASN A 950 -4.94 -17.79 -9.46
CA ASN A 950 -4.73 -16.65 -8.55
C ASN A 950 -3.32 -16.60 -7.89
N GLY A 951 -2.36 -17.37 -8.40
CA GLY A 951 -0.99 -17.44 -7.91
C GLY A 951 -0.79 -18.11 -6.54
N GLN A 952 -1.84 -18.54 -5.83
CA GLN A 952 -1.68 -19.28 -4.58
C GLN A 952 -1.03 -20.65 -4.83
N ILE A 953 -0.25 -21.13 -3.86
CA ILE A 953 0.30 -22.49 -3.85
C ILE A 953 -0.45 -23.30 -2.79
N ALA A 954 -1.36 -24.16 -3.23
CA ALA A 954 -1.96 -25.20 -2.41
C ALA A 954 -0.90 -26.29 -2.14
N ARG A 955 -0.61 -26.59 -0.88
CA ARG A 955 0.34 -27.64 -0.49
C ARG A 955 -0.39 -28.91 -0.07
N SER A 956 0.34 -30.02 0.09
CA SER A 956 -0.22 -31.30 0.53
C SER A 956 0.02 -31.53 2.03
N ALA A 957 -0.96 -32.09 2.75
CA ALA A 957 -0.74 -32.57 4.11
C ALA A 957 0.43 -33.57 4.19
N TRP A 958 0.59 -34.46 3.20
CA TRP A 958 1.68 -35.45 3.10
C TRP A 958 3.09 -34.91 3.38
N ARG A 959 3.41 -33.67 2.95
CA ARG A 959 4.70 -33.04 3.22
C ARG A 959 4.62 -31.86 4.19
N GLU A 960 3.46 -31.22 4.34
CA GLU A 960 3.34 -30.03 5.19
C GLU A 960 3.27 -30.38 6.69
N VAL A 961 2.65 -31.51 7.07
CA VAL A 961 2.61 -31.94 8.49
C VAL A 961 3.96 -32.41 9.04
N LEU A 962 4.98 -32.53 8.18
CA LEU A 962 6.35 -32.85 8.57
C LEU A 962 7.15 -31.60 8.99
N LYS A 963 6.63 -30.38 8.75
CA LYS A 963 7.30 -29.15 9.21
C LYS A 963 7.09 -28.95 10.71
N PRO A 964 8.14 -28.55 11.47
CA PRO A 964 8.01 -28.05 12.84
C PRO A 964 6.97 -26.93 12.94
N ILE A 965 6.18 -26.92 14.03
CA ILE A 965 5.02 -26.03 14.14
C ILE A 965 5.39 -24.54 14.06
N ASP A 966 6.54 -24.13 14.61
CA ASP A 966 7.07 -22.76 14.50
C ASP A 966 7.24 -22.30 13.03
N ARG A 967 7.70 -23.21 12.17
CA ARG A 967 7.89 -23.01 10.72
C ARG A 967 6.63 -23.28 9.90
N LEU A 968 5.55 -23.78 10.50
CA LEU A 968 4.31 -24.09 9.80
C LEU A 968 3.50 -22.81 9.46
N ARG A 969 3.02 -22.78 8.22
CA ARG A 969 1.90 -21.99 7.71
C ARG A 969 1.05 -22.96 6.91
N VAL A 970 -0.11 -23.36 7.42
CA VAL A 970 -0.97 -24.36 6.77
C VAL A 970 -1.47 -23.82 5.44
N SER A 971 -1.23 -24.58 4.37
CA SER A 971 -1.69 -24.28 3.01
C SER A 971 -2.27 -25.50 2.29
N HIS A 972 -2.62 -26.55 3.04
CA HIS A 972 -3.26 -27.76 2.54
C HIS A 972 -4.80 -27.79 2.64
N ASN A 973 -5.43 -26.70 3.08
CA ASN A 973 -6.89 -26.59 3.10
C ASN A 973 -7.36 -25.73 1.93
N VAL A 974 -8.34 -26.21 1.17
CA VAL A 974 -8.78 -25.59 -0.08
C VAL A 974 -10.30 -25.48 -0.16
N LYS A 975 -10.76 -24.45 -0.87
CA LYS A 975 -12.13 -24.26 -1.34
C LYS A 975 -12.23 -24.79 -2.76
N PHE A 976 -13.21 -25.64 -3.04
CA PHE A 976 -13.44 -26.24 -4.36
C PHE A 976 -14.94 -26.29 -4.68
N ILE A 977 -15.29 -26.43 -5.95
CA ILE A 977 -16.68 -26.46 -6.42
C ILE A 977 -16.97 -27.80 -7.10
N LEU A 978 -18.09 -28.41 -6.76
CA LEU A 978 -18.66 -29.58 -7.47
C LEU A 978 -20.15 -29.30 -7.67
N ASP A 979 -20.65 -29.48 -8.89
CA ASP A 979 -22.07 -29.30 -9.25
C ASP A 979 -22.64 -27.96 -8.72
N ASP A 980 -21.87 -26.88 -8.94
CA ASP A 980 -22.06 -25.50 -8.46
C ASP A 980 -22.17 -25.30 -6.93
N VAL A 981 -21.99 -26.36 -6.13
CA VAL A 981 -21.92 -26.30 -4.67
C VAL A 981 -20.46 -26.10 -4.19
N VAL A 982 -20.28 -25.18 -3.25
CA VAL A 982 -18.97 -24.89 -2.62
C VAL A 982 -18.68 -25.87 -1.49
N TYR A 983 -17.49 -26.48 -1.54
CA TYR A 983 -16.97 -27.39 -0.52
C TYR A 983 -15.60 -26.92 -0.01
N PHE A 984 -15.25 -27.38 1.20
CA PHE A 984 -13.92 -27.19 1.78
C PHE A 984 -13.27 -28.54 2.05
N GLY A 985 -11.94 -28.63 1.93
CA GLY A 985 -11.25 -29.89 2.16
C GLY A 985 -9.75 -29.79 2.39
N LYS A 986 -9.23 -30.78 3.10
CA LYS A 986 -7.83 -30.99 3.44
C LYS A 986 -7.16 -31.92 2.42
N VAL A 987 -6.33 -31.35 1.55
CA VAL A 987 -5.56 -32.06 0.53
C VAL A 987 -4.54 -32.99 1.17
N GLN A 988 -4.67 -34.29 0.92
CA GLN A 988 -3.70 -35.30 1.31
C GLN A 988 -2.47 -35.23 0.41
N TYR A 989 -2.69 -35.22 -0.91
CA TYR A 989 -1.70 -34.97 -1.97
C TYR A 989 -2.40 -34.80 -3.34
N PHE A 990 -1.65 -34.33 -4.34
CA PHE A 990 -2.06 -34.30 -5.74
C PHE A 990 -1.45 -35.48 -6.51
N THR A 991 -2.08 -35.95 -7.58
CA THR A 991 -1.54 -36.98 -8.47
C THR A 991 -2.13 -36.89 -9.88
N ARG A 992 -1.51 -37.56 -10.87
CA ARG A 992 -2.09 -37.77 -12.20
C ARG A 992 -2.55 -39.22 -12.30
N LEU A 993 -3.80 -39.45 -12.71
CA LEU A 993 -4.37 -40.77 -12.98
C LEU A 993 -4.57 -40.92 -14.49
N ALA A 994 -4.31 -42.11 -15.03
CA ALA A 994 -4.67 -42.42 -16.41
C ALA A 994 -6.13 -42.90 -16.46
N VAL A 995 -6.94 -42.28 -17.33
CA VAL A 995 -8.34 -42.64 -17.57
C VAL A 995 -8.56 -42.88 -19.05
N ASN A 996 -9.47 -43.81 -19.39
CA ASN A 996 -9.84 -44.04 -20.78
C ASN A 996 -10.70 -42.87 -21.29
N ALA A 997 -10.45 -42.42 -22.54
CA ALA A 997 -11.11 -41.26 -23.11
C ALA A 997 -12.65 -41.38 -23.21
N ARG A 998 -13.18 -42.60 -23.41
CA ARG A 998 -14.60 -42.92 -23.69
C ARG A 998 -15.57 -42.70 -22.51
N ASN A 999 -15.17 -41.98 -21.46
CA ASN A 999 -15.90 -41.89 -20.17
C ASN A 999 -16.31 -40.47 -19.75
N ARG A 1000 -16.02 -39.43 -20.53
CA ARG A 1000 -16.85 -38.21 -20.54
C ARG A 1000 -17.74 -38.26 -21.79
N GLY A 1001 -18.96 -37.74 -21.70
CA GLY A 1001 -19.99 -37.84 -22.74
C GLY A 1001 -19.78 -36.91 -23.93
N ASP A 1002 -18.55 -36.80 -24.42
CA ASP A 1002 -18.24 -36.07 -25.65
C ASP A 1002 -18.54 -37.01 -26.84
N GLU A 1003 -19.61 -36.76 -27.58
CA GLU A 1003 -19.96 -37.52 -28.79
C GLU A 1003 -18.93 -37.23 -29.90
N LEU A 1004 -17.97 -38.14 -30.06
CA LEU A 1004 -16.98 -38.15 -31.15
C LEU A 1004 -17.13 -39.46 -31.94
N ASP A 1005 -17.23 -39.35 -33.26
CA ASP A 1005 -17.48 -40.48 -34.16
C ASP A 1005 -16.38 -41.55 -34.09
N GLU A 1006 -16.78 -42.83 -34.21
CA GLU A 1006 -15.92 -43.97 -33.83
C GLU A 1006 -14.72 -44.25 -34.76
N GLU A 1007 -14.60 -43.59 -35.92
CA GLU A 1007 -13.70 -43.99 -37.00
C GLU A 1007 -12.31 -43.29 -37.05
N ASP A 1008 -12.11 -42.15 -36.36
CA ASP A 1008 -10.89 -41.32 -36.50
C ASP A 1008 -9.83 -41.47 -35.37
N LEU A 1009 -10.16 -42.06 -34.22
CA LEU A 1009 -9.25 -42.12 -33.06
C LEU A 1009 -8.19 -43.22 -33.18
N GLN A 1010 -6.91 -42.83 -33.05
CA GLN A 1010 -5.77 -43.78 -33.11
C GLN A 1010 -5.52 -44.46 -31.76
N ASP A 1011 -4.92 -45.66 -31.75
CA ASP A 1011 -4.73 -46.48 -30.54
C ASP A 1011 -4.02 -45.73 -29.38
N ASP A 1012 -3.09 -44.83 -29.69
CA ASP A 1012 -2.35 -44.02 -28.70
C ASP A 1012 -3.22 -42.94 -28.00
N GLU A 1013 -4.38 -42.57 -28.54
CA GLU A 1013 -5.28 -41.54 -27.98
C GLU A 1013 -6.26 -42.08 -26.93
N GLN A 1014 -6.28 -43.41 -26.75
CA GLN A 1014 -7.25 -44.11 -25.89
C GLN A 1014 -7.16 -43.73 -24.39
N TRP A 1015 -6.04 -43.16 -23.93
CA TRP A 1015 -5.76 -42.89 -22.51
C TRP A 1015 -5.31 -41.44 -22.25
N ARG A 1016 -6.13 -40.69 -21.51
CA ARG A 1016 -5.84 -39.32 -21.08
C ARG A 1016 -5.40 -39.29 -19.61
N PHE A 1017 -4.47 -38.41 -19.26
CA PHE A 1017 -4.18 -38.14 -17.84
C PHE A 1017 -5.18 -37.11 -17.28
N THR A 1018 -5.80 -37.42 -16.14
CA THR A 1018 -6.54 -36.49 -15.30
C THR A 1018 -5.70 -36.13 -14.07
N ASP A 1019 -5.54 -34.84 -13.81
CA ASP A 1019 -4.88 -34.32 -12.62
C ASP A 1019 -5.89 -34.18 -11.48
N VAL A 1020 -5.62 -34.84 -10.36
CA VAL A 1020 -6.56 -34.90 -9.23
C VAL A 1020 -5.90 -34.59 -7.89
N ALA A 1021 -6.69 -34.00 -6.99
CA ALA A 1021 -6.40 -33.90 -5.58
C ALA A 1021 -7.10 -35.03 -4.82
N ILE A 1022 -6.38 -35.71 -3.94
CA ILE A 1022 -6.94 -36.62 -2.94
C ILE A 1022 -7.24 -35.79 -1.69
N ILE A 1023 -8.51 -35.69 -1.30
CA ILE A 1023 -8.98 -34.72 -0.30
C ILE A 1023 -9.77 -35.43 0.82
N LYS A 1024 -9.50 -35.08 2.09
CA LYS A 1024 -10.45 -35.31 3.19
C LYS A 1024 -11.35 -34.08 3.29
N PRO A 1025 -12.66 -34.16 3.02
CA PRO A 1025 -13.53 -32.99 3.04
C PRO A 1025 -13.85 -32.55 4.48
N TYR A 1026 -14.24 -31.29 4.62
CA TYR A 1026 -14.98 -30.83 5.79
C TYR A 1026 -16.48 -31.06 5.57
N SER A 1027 -17.25 -31.10 6.66
CA SER A 1027 -18.72 -31.15 6.61
C SER A 1027 -19.30 -29.90 5.95
N SER A 1028 -20.57 -29.97 5.57
CA SER A 1028 -21.39 -28.76 5.41
C SER A 1028 -21.30 -27.89 6.68
N PRO A 1029 -21.41 -26.55 6.57
CA PRO A 1029 -21.38 -25.67 7.73
C PRO A 1029 -22.56 -25.91 8.68
N ASP A 1030 -22.42 -25.54 9.94
CA ASP A 1030 -23.56 -25.45 10.85
C ASP A 1030 -24.48 -24.31 10.39
N LEU A 1031 -25.66 -24.67 9.85
CA LEU A 1031 -26.54 -23.72 9.17
C LEU A 1031 -27.16 -22.70 10.13
N ASP A 1032 -27.46 -23.09 11.37
CA ASP A 1032 -28.00 -22.19 12.39
C ASP A 1032 -26.96 -21.15 12.79
N LEU A 1033 -25.70 -21.55 13.04
CA LEU A 1033 -24.61 -20.63 13.37
C LEU A 1033 -24.26 -19.72 12.19
N LEU A 1034 -24.32 -20.25 10.96
CA LEU A 1034 -24.08 -19.49 9.74
C LEU A 1034 -25.17 -18.44 9.51
N ALA A 1035 -26.44 -18.79 9.71
CA ALA A 1035 -27.56 -17.83 9.64
C ALA A 1035 -27.49 -16.78 10.76
N LEU A 1036 -27.23 -17.21 12.00
CA LEU A 1036 -27.09 -16.33 13.16
C LEU A 1036 -25.95 -15.31 12.96
N SER A 1037 -24.83 -15.74 12.36
CA SER A 1037 -23.67 -14.92 12.01
C SER A 1037 -23.77 -14.15 10.69
N GLN A 1038 -24.96 -14.03 10.08
CA GLN A 1038 -25.14 -13.30 8.80
C GLN A 1038 -24.22 -13.81 7.67
N GLN A 1039 -24.06 -15.13 7.56
CA GLN A 1039 -23.18 -15.81 6.60
C GLN A 1039 -21.67 -15.59 6.81
N VAL A 1040 -21.23 -15.22 8.02
CA VAL A 1040 -19.80 -15.00 8.36
C VAL A 1040 -19.13 -16.24 8.97
N LEU A 1041 -19.73 -16.87 9.98
CA LEU A 1041 -19.08 -17.90 10.79
C LEU A 1041 -19.31 -19.30 10.21
N VAL A 1042 -18.64 -19.59 9.10
CA VAL A 1042 -18.56 -20.93 8.49
C VAL A 1042 -17.81 -21.86 9.44
N SER A 1043 -18.53 -22.77 10.11
CA SER A 1043 -18.00 -23.73 11.09
C SER A 1043 -18.33 -25.17 10.67
N CYS A 1044 -17.32 -26.03 10.50
CA CYS A 1044 -17.44 -27.39 9.96
C CYS A 1044 -16.65 -28.42 10.79
N THR A 1045 -17.02 -29.70 10.76
CA THR A 1045 -16.16 -30.81 11.24
C THR A 1045 -15.28 -31.33 10.10
N LEU A 1046 -14.14 -31.97 10.41
CA LEU A 1046 -13.34 -32.68 9.40
C LEU A 1046 -13.86 -34.12 9.28
N LEU A 1047 -14.09 -34.60 8.07
CA LEU A 1047 -14.60 -35.95 7.81
C LEU A 1047 -13.47 -36.95 7.53
N ASP A 1048 -13.69 -38.22 7.86
CA ASP A 1048 -12.70 -39.29 7.67
C ASP A 1048 -12.72 -39.96 6.30
N ASN A 1049 -13.80 -39.77 5.54
CA ASN A 1049 -13.89 -40.22 4.15
C ASN A 1049 -12.88 -39.46 3.24
N THR A 1050 -12.64 -39.98 2.04
CA THR A 1050 -11.66 -39.41 1.11
C THR A 1050 -12.27 -39.32 -0.27
N PHE A 1051 -12.20 -38.14 -0.86
CA PHE A 1051 -12.73 -37.78 -2.16
C PHE A 1051 -11.59 -37.57 -3.16
N ILE A 1052 -11.94 -37.69 -4.45
CA ILE A 1052 -11.08 -37.32 -5.56
C ILE A 1052 -11.74 -36.18 -6.31
N VAL A 1053 -10.99 -35.10 -6.49
CA VAL A 1053 -11.46 -33.85 -7.09
C VAL A 1053 -10.50 -33.47 -8.20
N ASP A 1054 -11.00 -33.14 -9.39
CA ASP A 1054 -10.20 -32.57 -10.48
C ASP A 1054 -9.52 -31.29 -9.98
N VAL A 1055 -8.21 -31.14 -10.19
CA VAL A 1055 -7.49 -29.98 -9.64
C VAL A 1055 -8.00 -28.65 -10.17
N LYS A 1056 -8.65 -28.62 -11.34
CA LYS A 1056 -9.26 -27.40 -11.92
C LYS A 1056 -10.55 -26.96 -11.21
N ASN A 1057 -11.10 -27.79 -10.34
CA ASN A 1057 -12.24 -27.44 -9.48
C ASN A 1057 -11.81 -26.73 -8.18
N ILE A 1058 -10.52 -26.71 -7.86
CA ILE A 1058 -9.97 -26.01 -6.69
C ILE A 1058 -9.85 -24.51 -7.01
N ARG A 1059 -10.52 -23.66 -6.22
CA ARG A 1059 -10.58 -22.21 -6.47
C ARG A 1059 -9.62 -21.40 -5.60
N SER A 1060 -9.49 -21.73 -4.31
CA SER A 1060 -8.60 -20.98 -3.39
C SER A 1060 -8.04 -21.85 -2.26
N VAL A 1061 -6.96 -21.39 -1.65
CA VAL A 1061 -6.42 -21.91 -0.38
C VAL A 1061 -7.00 -21.10 0.76
N VAL A 1062 -7.67 -21.77 1.70
CA VAL A 1062 -8.33 -21.19 2.87
C VAL A 1062 -7.61 -21.56 4.16
N ALA A 1063 -7.75 -20.75 5.20
CA ALA A 1063 -7.40 -21.14 6.55
C ALA A 1063 -8.57 -21.92 7.19
N MET A 1064 -8.27 -22.99 7.94
CA MET A 1064 -9.24 -23.71 8.76
C MET A 1064 -8.68 -23.79 10.18
N ILE A 1065 -9.25 -23.03 11.10
CA ILE A 1065 -8.74 -22.83 12.46
C ILE A 1065 -9.60 -23.68 13.42
N PRO A 1066 -9.01 -24.56 14.25
CA PRO A 1066 -9.78 -25.37 15.20
C PRO A 1066 -10.40 -24.50 16.31
N HIS A 1067 -11.63 -24.82 16.69
CA HIS A 1067 -12.36 -24.21 17.82
C HIS A 1067 -13.42 -25.18 18.38
N THR A 1068 -13.87 -24.94 19.61
CA THR A 1068 -14.83 -25.81 20.32
C THR A 1068 -16.09 -25.03 20.70
N PRO A 1069 -16.92 -24.57 19.73
CA PRO A 1069 -18.06 -23.71 20.01
C PRO A 1069 -19.22 -24.49 20.65
N THR A 1070 -19.95 -23.86 21.57
CA THR A 1070 -21.34 -24.28 21.84
C THR A 1070 -22.22 -23.77 20.69
N LEU A 1071 -22.75 -24.66 19.86
CA LEU A 1071 -23.64 -24.33 18.74
C LEU A 1071 -24.99 -23.72 19.20
N PRO A 1072 -25.82 -23.18 18.28
CA PRO A 1072 -27.18 -22.73 18.60
C PRO A 1072 -28.08 -23.85 19.14
N SER A 1073 -27.84 -25.10 18.71
CA SER A 1073 -28.47 -26.32 19.23
C SER A 1073 -28.13 -26.64 20.71
N GLY A 1074 -27.19 -25.91 21.31
CA GLY A 1074 -26.71 -26.13 22.68
C GLY A 1074 -25.60 -27.18 22.81
N ILE A 1075 -25.25 -27.88 21.73
CA ILE A 1075 -24.16 -28.87 21.70
C ILE A 1075 -22.80 -28.15 21.67
N THR A 1076 -21.84 -28.60 22.48
CA THR A 1076 -20.42 -28.20 22.38
C THR A 1076 -19.60 -29.34 21.81
N GLU A 1077 -18.86 -29.06 20.74
CA GLU A 1077 -18.05 -30.06 20.02
C GLU A 1077 -16.87 -29.41 19.29
N ASP A 1078 -15.84 -30.20 18.98
CA ASP A 1078 -14.64 -29.74 18.26
C ASP A 1078 -14.92 -29.60 16.76
N ARG A 1079 -14.73 -28.39 16.24
CA ARG A 1079 -14.96 -28.00 14.85
C ARG A 1079 -13.77 -27.19 14.32
N PHE A 1080 -13.87 -26.75 13.08
CA PHE A 1080 -12.96 -25.78 12.45
C PHE A 1080 -13.79 -24.62 11.90
N PHE A 1081 -13.38 -23.38 12.14
CA PHE A 1081 -13.92 -22.23 11.40
C PHE A 1081 -13.06 -21.92 10.19
N MET A 1082 -13.71 -21.58 9.08
CA MET A 1082 -13.08 -21.24 7.81
C MET A 1082 -12.77 -19.75 7.76
N CYS A 1083 -11.60 -19.39 7.24
CA CYS A 1083 -11.28 -18.01 6.88
C CYS A 1083 -10.67 -17.96 5.48
N GLU A 1084 -11.32 -17.21 4.60
CA GLU A 1084 -10.79 -16.79 3.30
C GLU A 1084 -10.19 -15.38 3.43
N LYS A 1085 -9.26 -14.99 2.54
CA LYS A 1085 -8.67 -13.65 2.59
C LYS A 1085 -9.65 -12.65 1.93
N PRO A 1086 -10.04 -11.54 2.59
CA PRO A 1086 -10.71 -10.45 1.89
C PRO A 1086 -9.79 -9.92 0.79
N GLY A 1087 -10.27 -9.80 -0.45
CA GLY A 1087 -9.43 -9.46 -1.60
C GLY A 1087 -8.40 -10.53 -1.93
N LEU A 1088 -8.79 -11.81 -1.97
CA LEU A 1088 -7.94 -12.95 -2.40
C LEU A 1088 -7.72 -12.97 -3.92
N ASP A 1089 -8.59 -12.27 -4.65
CA ASP A 1089 -8.56 -11.95 -6.08
C ASP A 1089 -7.74 -10.69 -6.40
N VAL A 1090 -7.10 -10.05 -5.41
CA VAL A 1090 -6.09 -8.99 -5.64
C VAL A 1090 -4.84 -9.51 -6.36
N SER A 1091 -4.63 -10.83 -6.39
CA SER A 1091 -3.72 -11.49 -7.34
C SER A 1091 -3.97 -11.11 -8.79
N ASP A 1092 -5.24 -10.93 -9.15
CA ASP A 1092 -5.73 -10.74 -10.51
C ASP A 1092 -5.63 -9.26 -10.89
N LEU A 1093 -5.55 -8.36 -9.89
CA LEU A 1093 -4.98 -7.01 -9.99
C LEU A 1093 -3.43 -7.02 -10.15
N GLY A 1094 -2.86 -8.18 -10.50
CA GLY A 1094 -1.45 -8.34 -10.83
C GLY A 1094 -0.48 -8.27 -9.66
N VAL A 1095 -0.99 -8.24 -8.43
CA VAL A 1095 -0.19 -8.13 -7.20
C VAL A 1095 0.24 -9.52 -6.74
N PRO A 1096 1.51 -9.94 -6.88
CA PRO A 1096 1.91 -11.27 -6.48
C PRO A 1096 1.98 -11.34 -4.95
N TYR A 1097 1.28 -12.30 -4.33
CA TYR A 1097 1.39 -12.56 -2.88
C TYR A 1097 2.79 -13.09 -2.46
N GLY A 1098 3.72 -13.27 -3.40
CA GLY A 1098 5.07 -13.80 -3.16
C GLY A 1098 6.07 -12.82 -2.51
N VAL A 1099 5.74 -11.54 -2.35
CA VAL A 1099 6.67 -10.54 -1.71
C VAL A 1099 6.86 -10.79 -0.20
N TYR A 1100 6.16 -11.79 0.36
CA TYR A 1100 6.35 -12.30 1.73
C TYR A 1100 6.62 -13.82 1.78
N GLU A 1101 7.09 -14.44 0.68
CA GLU A 1101 7.88 -15.67 0.82
C GLU A 1101 9.29 -15.25 1.26
N ASP A 1102 9.54 -15.31 2.58
CA ASP A 1102 10.90 -15.28 3.12
C ASP A 1102 11.73 -16.36 2.41
N GLU A 1103 12.91 -16.04 1.85
CA GLU A 1103 13.83 -17.00 1.20
C GLU A 1103 14.51 -17.96 2.21
N ASP A 1104 13.86 -18.19 3.36
CA ASP A 1104 14.23 -19.09 4.46
C ASP A 1104 13.78 -20.57 4.21
N GLU A 1105 13.30 -20.94 3.00
CA GLU A 1105 13.33 -22.35 2.55
C GLU A 1105 14.76 -22.74 2.13
N GLU A 1106 15.71 -22.74 3.09
CA GLU A 1106 16.89 -23.62 3.01
C GLU A 1106 16.37 -25.05 2.87
N ASP A 1107 16.44 -25.60 1.65
CA ASP A 1107 15.96 -26.94 1.31
C ASP A 1107 16.95 -27.97 1.89
N ASP A 1108 16.78 -28.29 3.17
CA ASP A 1108 17.58 -29.27 3.92
C ASP A 1108 17.53 -30.64 3.23
N PRO A 1109 18.67 -31.15 2.70
CA PRO A 1109 18.69 -32.40 1.94
C PRO A 1109 18.73 -33.66 2.84
N GLU A 1110 18.86 -33.53 4.16
CA GLU A 1110 18.99 -34.69 5.07
C GLU A 1110 17.65 -35.30 5.51
N LEU A 1111 16.52 -34.87 4.91
CA LEU A 1111 15.16 -35.38 5.16
C LEU A 1111 14.44 -35.92 3.90
N GLU A 1112 15.18 -36.59 3.00
CA GLU A 1112 14.66 -37.20 1.75
C GLU A 1112 14.13 -38.64 1.88
#